data_AF-A0A6C0TWP6-F1
#
_entry.id   AF-A0A6C0TWP6-F1
#
_cell.length_a   1.000
_cell.length_b   1.000
_cell.length_c   1.000
_cell.angle_alpha   90.00
_cell.angle_beta   90.00
_cell.angle_gamma   90.00
#
_symmetry.space_group_name_H-M   'P 1'
#
loop_
_entity.id
_entity.type
_entity.pdbx_description
1 polymer ?
#
loop_
_entity_poly.entity_id
_entity_poly.type
_entity_poly.pdbx_seq_one_letter_code
_entity_poly.pdbx_strand_id
1 'polypeptide(L)'
;MSRFDLTFRGSILPEVDPAVARERFGRFFGLDDPARIEPFFAGGEITLRRNLNRKQAAEYYLKLRHLGLETTLVKVAVPASSSAPAKTAARPVQPDPAAAPADVAPVPATAGAARQTGRSGARPRPLTTPHPANRQPAPGAAPNPYALRPFQNSRALSGRAVGATRLRRLALATALAMLALLLLLIWYVAAAGSRSDAPRLSAAAGNQRGELVLSTDSLLLFHDRSGAETGVFDLEQLELPGPVVALEYLLDDELVLLVETPAGSRQVFHCATLPGSCTGLSNSEGPLAADALAADRHGARLILASHTRQQLSLHDYSGRQLASRPLALPQRPVLRIHGGLLFVNADEGPAINVLRYEQEAFGEQLDQILLLPAGDYGATFTQNHDFTWAGQYWWTVLGDPATGDRQLFRFDELWRFVAAVPLPPDHRPASLIPWQEKLLVLDPRQTVLLRFSETAVAEAPLQSATAQTLAEDATRRRMIIARLGRLGSATLLLGTVAALLFAGLQQLRYRTFSHFRYRNAAILDPHITRLHWLSLPARPCLRRLRLWAGAVPGHIGVRGTELVLVDHRGVYQIGAGPQIHRHRYFLLLDEVLVYTGSRWLPEFETAEWRQFMPPVLANAQRLDSGRLLVMLCEHRHPLLPLAAGSLALAVTAVAFVFA
;
A
#
# COMPACT_ATOMS: atom_id res chain seq x y z
N MET A 1 -26.74 30.56 29.05
CA MET A 1 -26.36 29.22 29.55
C MET A 1 -27.07 28.96 30.87
N SER A 2 -27.82 27.87 30.98
CA SER A 2 -28.49 27.47 32.24
C SER A 2 -27.46 27.05 33.30
N ARG A 3 -27.58 27.58 34.52
CA ARG A 3 -26.79 27.14 35.69
C ARG A 3 -27.62 26.19 36.54
N PHE A 4 -26.98 25.25 37.21
CA PHE A 4 -27.66 24.28 38.08
C PHE A 4 -27.03 24.26 39.47
N ASP A 5 -27.88 24.11 40.48
CA ASP A 5 -27.50 23.82 41.85
C ASP A 5 -27.82 22.35 42.13
N LEU A 6 -26.87 21.63 42.72
CA LEU A 6 -27.02 20.23 43.12
C LEU A 6 -27.44 20.18 44.58
N THR A 7 -28.67 19.73 44.85
CA THR A 7 -29.23 19.61 46.19
C THR A 7 -29.38 18.15 46.62
N PHE A 8 -29.25 17.91 47.92
CA PHE A 8 -29.32 16.61 48.56
C PHE A 8 -30.19 16.70 49.81
N ARG A 9 -31.08 15.73 50.03
CA ARG A 9 -32.03 15.71 51.16
C ARG A 9 -31.76 14.60 52.17
N GLY A 10 -30.60 13.94 52.10
CA GLY A 10 -30.31 12.81 52.98
C GLY A 10 -30.93 11.48 52.55
N SER A 11 -31.62 11.42 51.40
CA SER A 11 -32.23 10.18 50.91
C SER A 11 -31.21 9.25 50.24
N ILE A 12 -31.30 7.96 50.57
CA ILE A 12 -30.43 6.88 50.11
C ILE A 12 -31.26 5.97 49.23
N LEU A 13 -30.68 5.48 48.12
CA LEU A 13 -31.34 4.57 47.21
C LEU A 13 -31.69 3.25 47.94
N PRO A 14 -32.87 2.66 47.68
CA PRO A 14 -33.38 1.50 48.44
C PRO A 14 -32.52 0.24 48.31
N GLU A 15 -31.61 0.19 47.34
CA GLU A 15 -30.73 -0.96 47.06
C GLU A 15 -29.36 -0.89 47.78
N VAL A 16 -29.08 0.18 48.54
CA VAL A 16 -27.77 0.41 49.16
C VAL A 16 -27.87 0.48 50.69
N ASP A 17 -27.00 -0.26 51.39
CA ASP A 17 -26.90 -0.22 52.84
C ASP A 17 -26.61 1.23 53.32
N PRO A 18 -27.44 1.79 54.21
CA PRO A 18 -27.27 3.14 54.73
C PRO A 18 -25.92 3.41 55.39
N ALA A 19 -25.27 2.40 56.00
CA ALA A 19 -23.95 2.57 56.59
C ALA A 19 -22.87 2.77 55.51
N VAL A 20 -22.96 1.98 54.44
CA VAL A 20 -22.03 2.03 53.30
C VAL A 20 -22.21 3.32 52.49
N ALA A 21 -23.44 3.79 52.32
CA ALA A 21 -23.72 5.06 51.63
C ALA A 21 -23.13 6.27 52.38
N ARG A 22 -23.21 6.30 53.72
CA ARG A 22 -22.61 7.36 54.55
C ARG A 22 -21.08 7.37 54.48
N GLU A 23 -20.45 6.20 54.54
CA GLU A 23 -19.00 6.07 54.41
C GLU A 23 -18.51 6.54 53.02
N ARG A 24 -19.21 6.13 51.96
CA ARG A 24 -18.91 6.55 50.57
C ARG A 24 -19.11 8.05 50.36
N PHE A 25 -20.15 8.63 50.96
CA PHE A 25 -20.37 10.08 50.96
C PHE A 25 -19.23 10.83 51.66
N GLY A 26 -18.84 10.38 52.85
CA GLY A 26 -17.73 10.97 53.60
C GLY A 26 -16.44 10.96 52.78
N ARG A 27 -16.08 9.81 52.21
CA ARG A 27 -14.89 9.67 51.35
C ARG A 27 -14.92 10.58 50.11
N PHE A 28 -16.09 10.74 49.48
CA PHE A 28 -16.23 11.57 48.29
C PHE A 28 -16.04 13.06 48.58
N PHE A 29 -16.44 13.54 49.77
CA PHE A 29 -16.30 14.93 50.20
C PHE A 29 -15.07 15.19 51.08
N GLY A 30 -14.24 14.17 51.35
CA GLY A 30 -13.07 14.29 52.22
C GLY A 30 -13.44 14.54 53.69
N LEU A 31 -14.56 13.98 54.15
CA LEU A 31 -15.06 14.05 55.52
C LEU A 31 -14.85 12.69 56.19
N ASP A 32 -13.86 12.60 57.08
CA ASP A 32 -13.52 11.36 57.80
C ASP A 32 -14.18 11.26 59.19
N ASP A 33 -14.77 12.37 59.67
CA ASP A 33 -15.43 12.44 60.98
C ASP A 33 -16.93 12.14 60.86
N PRO A 34 -17.44 11.03 61.43
CA PRO A 34 -18.85 10.66 61.34
C PRO A 34 -19.78 11.71 61.96
N ALA A 35 -19.33 12.49 62.95
CA ALA A 35 -20.13 13.57 63.53
C ALA A 35 -20.39 14.72 62.54
N ARG A 36 -19.56 14.87 61.49
CA ARG A 36 -19.76 15.86 60.42
C ARG A 36 -20.62 15.35 59.28
N ILE A 37 -20.78 14.04 59.14
CA ILE A 37 -21.57 13.41 58.08
C ILE A 37 -23.05 13.36 58.47
N GLU A 38 -23.35 13.05 59.72
CA GLU A 38 -24.73 12.84 60.21
C GLU A 38 -25.69 14.01 59.93
N PRO A 39 -25.28 15.30 60.05
CA PRO A 39 -26.14 16.43 59.72
C PRO A 39 -26.62 16.45 58.25
N PHE A 40 -25.87 15.85 57.31
CA PHE A 40 -26.26 15.79 55.90
C PHE A 40 -27.38 14.77 55.61
N PHE A 41 -27.60 13.83 56.53
CA PHE A 41 -28.62 12.79 56.43
C PHE A 41 -29.83 13.04 57.35
N ALA A 42 -29.88 14.19 58.03
CA ALA A 42 -30.95 14.58 58.93
C ALA A 42 -32.25 15.05 58.22
N GLY A 43 -32.34 14.90 56.90
CA GLY A 43 -33.55 15.19 56.10
C GLY A 43 -33.67 16.64 55.60
N GLY A 44 -32.73 17.53 55.93
CA GLY A 44 -32.70 18.90 55.42
C GLY A 44 -32.20 18.97 53.97
N GLU A 45 -32.80 19.85 53.15
CA GLU A 45 -32.27 20.10 51.81
C GLU A 45 -30.99 20.95 51.88
N ILE A 46 -29.88 20.36 51.45
CA ILE A 46 -28.56 20.98 51.47
C ILE A 46 -28.05 21.09 50.03
N THR A 47 -27.61 22.30 49.65
CA THR A 47 -26.93 22.49 48.36
C THR A 47 -25.49 22.03 48.47
N LEU A 48 -25.16 20.90 47.83
CA LEU A 48 -23.81 20.35 47.81
C LEU A 48 -22.87 21.20 46.93
N ARG A 49 -23.38 21.74 45.82
CA ARG A 49 -22.60 22.60 44.94
C ARG A 49 -23.49 23.52 44.10
N ARG A 50 -23.07 24.79 43.97
CA ARG A 50 -23.83 25.84 43.27
C ARG A 50 -23.23 26.20 41.92
N ASN A 51 -24.04 26.79 41.05
CA ASN A 51 -23.63 27.38 39.77
C ASN A 51 -22.88 26.42 38.85
N LEU A 52 -23.22 25.14 38.87
CA LEU A 52 -22.64 24.15 37.97
C LEU A 52 -23.08 24.43 36.53
N ASN A 53 -22.15 24.32 35.59
CA ASN A 53 -22.52 24.17 34.19
C ASN A 53 -23.15 22.79 33.99
N ARG A 54 -23.88 22.59 32.88
CA ARG A 54 -24.67 21.38 32.67
C ARG A 54 -23.84 20.09 32.70
N LYS A 55 -22.64 20.10 32.10
CA LYS A 55 -21.71 18.96 32.09
C LYS A 55 -21.27 18.58 33.51
N GLN A 56 -20.84 19.56 34.28
CA GLN A 56 -20.45 19.35 35.67
C GLN A 56 -21.65 18.88 36.50
N ALA A 57 -22.82 19.48 36.32
CA ALA A 57 -24.04 19.07 37.02
C ALA A 57 -24.41 17.60 36.78
N ALA A 58 -24.38 17.16 35.51
CA ALA A 58 -24.65 15.77 35.14
C ALA A 58 -23.57 14.81 35.67
N GLU A 59 -22.29 15.18 35.59
CA GLU A 59 -21.19 14.37 36.08
C GLU A 59 -21.25 14.19 37.62
N TYR A 60 -21.53 15.26 38.37
CA TYR A 60 -21.70 15.18 39.83
C TYR A 60 -22.96 14.40 40.23
N TYR A 61 -24.07 14.58 39.50
CA TYR A 61 -25.30 13.83 39.72
C TYR A 61 -25.08 12.32 39.53
N LEU A 62 -24.43 11.91 38.43
CA LEU A 62 -24.11 10.51 38.16
C LEU A 62 -23.16 9.92 39.21
N LYS A 63 -22.11 10.65 39.58
CA LYS A 63 -21.17 10.21 40.62
C LYS A 63 -21.88 9.98 41.95
N LEU A 64 -22.71 10.91 42.42
CA LEU A 64 -23.41 10.78 43.70
C LEU A 64 -24.45 9.65 43.69
N ARG A 65 -25.15 9.44 42.56
CA ARG A 65 -26.07 8.32 42.40
C ARG A 65 -25.34 6.97 42.44
N HIS A 66 -24.14 6.89 41.87
CA HIS A 66 -23.28 5.70 41.94
C HIS A 66 -22.79 5.37 43.37
N LEU A 67 -22.81 6.37 44.26
CA LEU A 67 -22.53 6.18 45.69
C LEU A 67 -23.76 5.74 46.50
N GLY A 68 -24.94 5.61 45.87
CA GLY A 68 -26.18 5.20 46.52
C GLY A 68 -27.05 6.34 47.01
N LEU A 69 -26.84 7.58 46.54
CA LEU A 69 -27.53 8.77 47.04
C LEU A 69 -28.56 9.27 46.05
N GLU A 70 -29.69 9.75 46.55
CA GLU A 70 -30.71 10.42 45.74
C GLU A 70 -30.49 11.94 45.83
N THR A 71 -30.19 12.56 44.69
CA THR A 71 -29.91 14.01 44.59
C THR A 71 -30.84 14.66 43.58
N THR A 72 -31.00 15.97 43.65
CA THR A 72 -31.85 16.76 42.75
C THR A 72 -31.06 17.91 42.14
N LEU A 73 -31.30 18.20 40.86
CA LEU A 73 -30.70 19.33 40.15
C LEU A 73 -31.73 20.46 40.00
N VAL A 74 -31.42 21.63 40.56
CA VAL A 74 -32.29 22.82 40.52
C VAL A 74 -31.70 23.84 39.55
N LYS A 75 -32.46 24.29 38.54
CA LYS A 75 -32.01 25.27 37.53
C LYS A 75 -32.06 26.70 38.09
N VAL A 76 -30.98 27.45 37.96
CA VAL A 76 -30.86 28.86 38.37
C VAL A 76 -30.86 29.77 37.14
N ALA A 77 -31.74 30.77 37.09
CA ALA A 77 -31.81 31.77 36.03
C ALA A 77 -30.84 32.95 36.30
N VAL A 78 -30.05 33.35 35.31
CA VAL A 78 -29.16 34.52 35.37
C VAL A 78 -29.57 35.52 34.28
N PRO A 79 -29.76 36.82 34.58
CA PRO A 79 -30.05 37.83 33.57
C PRO A 79 -28.80 38.19 32.74
N ALA A 80 -28.98 38.38 31.43
CA ALA A 80 -27.93 38.65 30.45
C ALA A 80 -27.56 40.14 30.38
N SER A 81 -26.27 40.46 30.27
CA SER A 81 -25.80 41.80 29.89
C SER A 81 -24.53 41.76 29.02
N SER A 82 -24.70 42.38 27.84
CA SER A 82 -23.81 43.28 27.08
C SER A 82 -22.51 42.81 26.38
N SER A 83 -22.59 42.79 25.04
CA SER A 83 -21.78 43.51 24.01
C SER A 83 -20.23 43.43 23.95
N ALA A 84 -19.73 42.91 22.80
CA ALA A 84 -18.77 43.45 21.80
C ALA A 84 -17.74 44.55 22.20
N PRO A 85 -16.54 44.71 21.54
CA PRO A 85 -16.36 44.66 20.07
C PRO A 85 -14.98 44.22 19.48
N ALA A 86 -14.98 44.17 18.14
CA ALA A 86 -13.90 43.88 17.19
C ALA A 86 -12.82 44.99 17.05
N LYS A 87 -11.67 44.63 16.47
CA LYS A 87 -10.59 45.56 16.04
C LYS A 87 -10.07 45.20 14.64
N THR A 88 -10.03 46.24 13.79
CA THR A 88 -9.51 46.33 12.41
C THR A 88 -8.04 46.76 12.38
N ALA A 89 -7.28 46.36 11.34
CA ALA A 89 -6.14 47.04 10.66
C ALA A 89 -5.13 45.99 10.12
N ALA A 90 -4.33 46.13 9.06
CA ALA A 90 -4.16 47.06 7.94
C ALA A 90 -3.09 46.44 6.98
N ARG A 91 -3.00 46.93 5.73
CA ARG A 91 -2.00 46.60 4.68
C ARG A 91 -0.89 47.67 4.64
N PRO A 92 0.37 47.35 4.22
CA PRO A 92 1.04 48.11 3.12
C PRO A 92 1.99 47.23 2.24
N VAL A 93 2.01 47.33 0.90
CA VAL A 93 2.80 48.19 -0.03
C VAL A 93 4.25 47.70 -0.34
N GLN A 94 4.54 47.68 -1.65
CA GLN A 94 5.71 47.24 -2.45
C GLN A 94 6.94 48.19 -2.34
N PRO A 95 8.15 47.81 -2.81
CA PRO A 95 8.58 48.19 -4.19
C PRO A 95 9.63 47.27 -4.89
N ASP A 96 9.72 47.42 -6.22
CA ASP A 96 10.81 47.01 -7.16
C ASP A 96 11.91 48.12 -7.21
N PRO A 97 13.08 48.07 -7.94
CA PRO A 97 13.36 47.38 -9.22
C PRO A 97 14.83 46.91 -9.54
N ALA A 98 14.98 46.31 -10.74
CA ALA A 98 16.05 46.52 -11.77
C ALA A 98 17.29 45.60 -11.93
N ALA A 99 17.50 45.24 -13.22
CA ALA A 99 18.74 45.16 -14.02
C ALA A 99 19.36 43.78 -14.40
N ALA A 100 19.50 43.61 -15.73
CA ALA A 100 20.27 42.62 -16.52
C ALA A 100 21.80 42.98 -16.51
N PRO A 101 22.77 42.34 -17.25
CA PRO A 101 22.64 41.50 -18.46
C PRO A 101 23.70 40.37 -18.73
N ALA A 102 23.49 39.68 -19.87
CA ALA A 102 24.44 39.26 -20.93
C ALA A 102 25.29 37.96 -20.91
N ASP A 103 25.43 37.45 -22.15
CA ASP A 103 26.50 36.64 -22.80
C ASP A 103 26.57 35.11 -22.66
N VAL A 104 26.94 34.29 -23.67
CA VAL A 104 26.94 34.27 -25.17
C VAL A 104 27.50 32.89 -25.62
N ALA A 105 27.00 32.34 -26.75
CA ALA A 105 27.60 31.34 -27.69
C ALA A 105 27.77 29.83 -27.28
N PRO A 106 28.00 28.88 -28.24
CA PRO A 106 27.63 28.82 -29.68
C PRO A 106 27.07 27.45 -30.22
N VAL A 107 26.43 27.60 -31.39
CA VAL A 107 26.16 26.77 -32.60
C VAL A 107 26.73 25.33 -32.79
N PRO A 108 25.98 24.41 -33.45
CA PRO A 108 26.41 23.07 -33.87
C PRO A 108 26.77 22.94 -35.37
N ALA A 109 27.61 21.95 -35.69
CA ALA A 109 27.83 21.33 -37.02
C ALA A 109 28.19 19.84 -36.76
N THR A 110 27.96 18.82 -37.59
CA THR A 110 27.90 18.75 -39.06
C THR A 110 27.28 17.41 -39.50
N ALA A 111 26.73 17.44 -40.72
CA ALA A 111 26.43 16.42 -41.73
C ALA A 111 27.03 15.00 -41.65
N GLY A 112 26.32 14.06 -42.31
CA GLY A 112 26.99 12.97 -43.05
C GLY A 112 26.13 11.72 -43.29
N ALA A 113 25.26 11.75 -44.30
CA ALA A 113 24.54 10.58 -44.81
C ALA A 113 25.20 9.99 -46.07
N ALA A 114 25.18 8.65 -46.14
CA ALA A 114 25.08 7.76 -47.29
C ALA A 114 26.10 7.83 -48.46
N ARG A 115 26.76 6.69 -48.73
CA ARG A 115 26.72 6.04 -50.06
C ARG A 115 27.18 4.59 -50.04
N GLN A 116 26.27 3.69 -50.42
CA GLN A 116 26.53 2.32 -50.85
C GLN A 116 26.49 2.30 -52.38
N THR A 117 27.50 1.75 -53.03
CA THR A 117 27.42 1.15 -54.37
C THR A 117 28.42 0.01 -54.45
N GLY A 118 27.94 -1.18 -54.83
CA GLY A 118 28.74 -2.40 -54.90
C GLY A 118 29.56 -2.54 -56.18
N ARG A 119 30.33 -3.64 -56.27
CA ARG A 119 30.47 -4.43 -57.49
C ARG A 119 31.17 -5.77 -57.23
N SER A 120 30.62 -6.78 -57.90
CA SER A 120 31.09 -8.14 -58.13
C SER A 120 32.53 -8.22 -58.68
N GLY A 121 33.24 -9.34 -58.42
CA GLY A 121 34.51 -9.62 -59.07
C GLY A 121 35.22 -10.91 -58.60
N ALA A 122 34.85 -12.03 -59.25
CA ALA A 122 35.69 -13.15 -59.68
C ALA A 122 36.72 -13.84 -58.73
N ARG A 123 36.49 -15.15 -58.58
CA ARG A 123 37.43 -16.24 -58.24
C ARG A 123 38.73 -16.18 -59.07
N PRO A 124 39.84 -16.69 -58.50
CA PRO A 124 40.44 -17.87 -59.11
C PRO A 124 40.75 -18.99 -58.11
N ARG A 125 40.63 -20.21 -58.62
CA ARG A 125 40.97 -21.50 -58.02
C ARG A 125 42.49 -21.67 -58.07
N PRO A 126 43.11 -22.36 -57.10
CA PRO A 126 44.20 -23.25 -57.48
C PRO A 126 44.03 -24.69 -56.97
N LEU A 127 44.28 -25.58 -57.93
CA LEU A 127 44.79 -26.94 -57.88
C LEU A 127 44.86 -27.66 -56.52
N THR A 128 44.00 -28.66 -56.42
CA THR A 128 44.21 -29.92 -55.70
C THR A 128 45.56 -30.55 -56.05
N THR A 129 46.42 -30.70 -55.06
CA THR A 129 47.45 -31.74 -54.99
C THR A 129 47.05 -32.75 -53.90
N PRO A 130 47.27 -34.06 -54.09
CA PRO A 130 46.86 -35.07 -53.12
C PRO A 130 47.81 -35.10 -51.92
N HIS A 131 47.18 -35.25 -50.77
CA HIS A 131 47.67 -35.68 -49.47
C HIS A 131 49.01 -36.47 -49.45
N PRO A 132 49.84 -36.25 -48.42
CA PRO A 132 50.27 -37.37 -47.62
C PRO A 132 49.56 -37.36 -46.26
N ALA A 133 49.04 -38.55 -45.96
CA ALA A 133 48.43 -39.00 -44.72
C ALA A 133 48.72 -38.13 -43.49
N ASN A 134 47.64 -37.59 -42.94
CA ASN A 134 47.51 -37.15 -41.56
C ASN A 134 47.77 -38.33 -40.62
N ARG A 135 49.04 -38.69 -40.42
CA ARG A 135 49.46 -39.47 -39.24
C ARG A 135 49.35 -38.54 -38.05
N GLN A 136 48.25 -38.67 -37.31
CA GLN A 136 48.19 -38.20 -35.93
C GLN A 136 49.42 -38.75 -35.18
N PRO A 137 50.27 -37.90 -34.57
CA PRO A 137 51.39 -38.37 -33.78
C PRO A 137 50.88 -39.24 -32.63
N ALA A 138 51.62 -40.31 -32.33
CA ALA A 138 51.29 -41.23 -31.24
C ALA A 138 51.12 -40.45 -29.91
N PRO A 139 50.04 -40.70 -29.14
CA PRO A 139 49.83 -40.03 -27.86
C PRO A 139 50.96 -40.43 -26.89
N GLY A 140 51.89 -39.51 -26.66
CA GLY A 140 53.10 -39.72 -25.86
C GLY A 140 54.38 -39.18 -26.51
N ALA A 141 54.37 -38.87 -27.80
CA ALA A 141 55.51 -38.22 -28.47
C ALA A 141 55.53 -36.71 -28.18
N ALA A 142 56.74 -36.14 -28.06
CA ALA A 142 56.94 -34.70 -27.96
C ALA A 142 56.16 -33.95 -29.07
N PRO A 143 55.60 -32.76 -28.79
CA PRO A 143 54.86 -32.00 -29.79
C PRO A 143 55.77 -31.67 -30.97
N ASN A 144 55.24 -31.70 -32.20
CA ASN A 144 55.99 -31.27 -33.37
C ASN A 144 56.31 -29.76 -33.23
N PRO A 145 57.58 -29.36 -33.02
CA PRO A 145 57.93 -27.98 -32.72
C PRO A 145 57.58 -27.02 -33.86
N TYR A 146 57.59 -27.50 -35.12
CA TYR A 146 57.23 -26.71 -36.30
C TYR A 146 55.71 -26.53 -36.49
N ALA A 147 54.89 -27.29 -35.77
CA ALA A 147 53.43 -27.13 -35.78
C ALA A 147 52.94 -26.19 -34.66
N LEU A 148 53.83 -25.78 -33.75
CA LEU A 148 53.49 -24.92 -32.62
C LEU A 148 53.41 -23.45 -33.05
N ARG A 149 52.45 -22.73 -32.47
CA ARG A 149 52.27 -21.29 -32.72
C ARG A 149 52.81 -20.50 -31.53
N PRO A 150 53.72 -19.53 -31.74
CA PRO A 150 54.17 -18.67 -30.64
C PRO A 150 52.99 -17.84 -30.13
N PHE A 151 52.90 -17.68 -28.81
CA PHE A 151 51.99 -16.71 -28.23
C PHE A 151 52.37 -15.29 -28.68
N GLN A 152 51.42 -14.57 -29.27
CA GLN A 152 51.60 -13.20 -29.74
C GLN A 152 50.71 -12.24 -28.96
N ASN A 153 51.31 -11.21 -28.37
CA ASN A 153 50.59 -10.11 -27.75
C ASN A 153 49.96 -9.23 -28.84
N SER A 154 48.66 -9.44 -29.09
CA SER A 154 47.88 -8.60 -30.00
C SER A 154 47.22 -7.42 -29.27
N ARG A 155 46.91 -6.34 -30.00
CA ARG A 155 46.14 -5.20 -29.46
C ARG A 155 44.80 -5.62 -28.86
N ALA A 156 44.19 -6.68 -29.40
CA ALA A 156 42.95 -7.26 -28.87
C ALA A 156 43.14 -7.83 -27.45
N LEU A 157 44.27 -8.49 -27.16
CA LEU A 157 44.60 -9.03 -25.83
C LEU A 157 44.85 -7.91 -24.82
N SER A 158 45.66 -6.93 -25.21
CA SER A 158 45.97 -5.76 -24.38
C SER A 158 44.74 -4.89 -24.08
N GLY A 159 43.74 -4.87 -24.97
CA GLY A 159 42.47 -4.14 -24.78
C GLY A 159 41.41 -4.84 -23.92
N ARG A 160 41.57 -6.13 -23.57
CA ARG A 160 40.54 -6.91 -22.84
C ARG A 160 40.19 -6.35 -21.47
N ALA A 161 41.18 -5.83 -20.74
CA ALA A 161 40.95 -5.22 -19.43
C ALA A 161 40.07 -3.98 -19.55
N VAL A 162 40.31 -3.13 -20.55
CA VAL A 162 39.50 -1.93 -20.83
C VAL A 162 38.10 -2.30 -21.34
N GLY A 163 38.00 -3.35 -22.17
CA GLY A 163 36.69 -3.89 -22.59
C GLY A 163 35.85 -4.39 -21.41
N ALA A 164 36.47 -5.14 -20.49
CA ALA A 164 35.81 -5.66 -19.30
C ALA A 164 35.31 -4.55 -18.36
N THR A 165 36.06 -3.45 -18.18
CA THR A 165 35.59 -2.31 -17.36
C THR A 165 34.40 -1.59 -17.99
N ARG A 166 34.38 -1.42 -19.32
CA ARG A 166 33.23 -0.84 -20.03
C ARG A 166 31.98 -1.70 -19.87
N LEU A 167 32.10 -3.01 -20.10
CA LEU A 167 30.98 -3.95 -19.94
C LEU A 167 30.51 -4.02 -18.49
N ARG A 168 31.41 -3.96 -17.50
CA ARG A 168 31.03 -3.89 -16.07
C ARG A 168 30.22 -2.63 -15.77
N ARG A 169 30.64 -1.46 -16.27
CA ARG A 169 29.91 -0.20 -16.06
C ARG A 169 28.51 -0.26 -16.67
N LEU A 170 28.40 -0.79 -17.89
CA LEU A 170 27.10 -1.00 -18.53
C LEU A 170 26.21 -1.95 -17.72
N ALA A 171 26.77 -3.08 -17.25
CA ALA A 171 26.05 -4.05 -16.44
C ALA A 171 25.54 -3.47 -15.11
N LEU A 172 26.36 -2.65 -14.44
CA LEU A 172 25.96 -1.95 -13.21
C LEU A 172 24.88 -0.89 -13.49
N ALA A 173 25.00 -0.15 -14.59
CA ALA A 173 23.98 0.81 -15.01
C ALA A 173 22.65 0.11 -15.32
N THR A 174 22.68 -1.04 -16.00
CA THR A 174 21.46 -1.85 -16.25
C THR A 174 20.86 -2.40 -14.96
N ALA A 175 21.68 -2.86 -14.01
CA ALA A 175 21.20 -3.34 -12.71
C ALA A 175 20.52 -2.21 -11.93
N LEU A 176 21.11 -1.02 -11.91
CA LEU A 176 20.54 0.15 -11.24
C LEU A 176 19.23 0.60 -11.89
N ALA A 177 19.15 0.60 -13.23
CA ALA A 177 17.93 0.92 -13.95
C ALA A 177 16.80 -0.09 -13.67
N MET A 178 17.10 -1.39 -13.67
CA MET A 178 16.12 -2.44 -13.33
C MET A 178 15.66 -2.35 -11.87
N LEU A 179 16.56 -2.04 -10.94
CA LEU A 179 16.22 -1.84 -9.54
C LEU A 179 15.32 -0.61 -9.34
N ALA A 180 15.61 0.50 -10.02
CA ALA A 180 14.76 1.68 -9.98
C ALA A 180 13.36 1.39 -10.53
N LEU A 181 13.27 0.66 -11.64
CA LEU A 181 11.98 0.23 -12.22
C LEU A 181 11.22 -0.72 -11.29
N LEU A 182 11.92 -1.62 -10.59
CA LEU A 182 11.34 -2.51 -9.59
C LEU A 182 10.72 -1.72 -8.44
N LEU A 183 11.44 -0.73 -7.89
CA LEU A 183 10.92 0.13 -6.82
C LEU A 183 9.72 0.96 -7.28
N LEU A 184 9.76 1.49 -8.51
CA LEU A 184 8.65 2.23 -9.10
C LEU A 184 7.42 1.33 -9.30
N LEU A 185 7.61 0.09 -9.74
CA LEU A 185 6.53 -0.88 -9.89
C LEU A 185 5.92 -1.27 -8.53
N ILE A 186 6.75 -1.52 -7.51
CA ILE A 186 6.28 -1.81 -6.15
C ILE A 186 5.46 -0.63 -5.61
N TRP A 187 5.96 0.59 -5.78
CA TRP A 187 5.24 1.81 -5.39
C TRP A 187 3.91 1.95 -6.14
N TYR A 188 3.91 1.75 -7.46
CA TYR A 188 2.69 1.81 -8.28
C TYR A 188 1.64 0.79 -7.84
N VAL A 189 2.03 -0.46 -7.57
CA VAL A 189 1.11 -1.51 -7.11
C VAL A 189 0.57 -1.18 -5.71
N ALA A 190 1.41 -0.66 -4.81
CA ALA A 190 0.97 -0.22 -3.48
C ALA A 190 -0.01 0.96 -3.56
N ALA A 191 0.24 1.94 -4.43
CA ALA A 191 -0.62 3.09 -4.65
C ALA A 191 -1.94 2.72 -5.36
N ALA A 192 -1.92 1.75 -6.27
CA ALA A 192 -3.14 1.23 -6.89
C ALA A 192 -4.00 0.43 -5.90
N GLY A 193 -3.38 -0.26 -4.93
CA GLY A 193 -4.08 -1.00 -3.90
C GLY A 193 -4.77 -0.13 -2.84
N SER A 194 -4.36 1.12 -2.67
CA SER A 194 -4.93 2.04 -1.67
C SER A 194 -6.17 2.81 -2.13
N ARG A 195 -6.48 2.81 -3.44
CA ARG A 195 -7.76 3.36 -3.93
C ARG A 195 -8.86 2.33 -3.75
N SER A 196 -9.85 2.67 -2.92
CA SER A 196 -11.03 1.83 -2.76
C SER A 196 -11.95 1.97 -3.97
N ASP A 197 -11.66 1.24 -5.06
CA ASP A 197 -12.56 1.14 -6.22
C ASP A 197 -13.86 0.35 -5.95
N ALA A 198 -14.06 -0.15 -4.73
CA ALA A 198 -15.30 -0.85 -4.39
C ALA A 198 -16.40 0.21 -4.20
N PRO A 199 -17.61 0.00 -4.77
CA PRO A 199 -18.72 0.93 -4.62
C PRO A 199 -19.05 1.08 -3.15
N ARG A 200 -19.02 2.31 -2.64
CA ARG A 200 -19.40 2.58 -1.25
C ARG A 200 -20.84 3.02 -1.22
N LEU A 201 -21.65 2.36 -0.42
CA LEU A 201 -23.00 2.84 -0.13
C LEU A 201 -22.88 4.07 0.77
N SER A 202 -23.34 5.22 0.27
CA SER A 202 -23.17 6.51 0.94
C SER A 202 -24.44 6.97 1.64
N ALA A 203 -25.60 6.76 1.01
CA ALA A 203 -26.89 7.20 1.50
C ALA A 203 -28.00 6.26 1.03
N ALA A 204 -29.13 6.26 1.73
CA ALA A 204 -30.32 5.51 1.35
C ALA A 204 -31.57 6.14 1.96
N ALA A 205 -32.72 6.00 1.29
CA ALA A 205 -34.01 6.42 1.82
C ALA A 205 -35.14 5.52 1.32
N GLY A 206 -36.12 5.28 2.20
CA GLY A 206 -37.36 4.60 1.87
C GLY A 206 -38.55 5.54 1.80
N ASN A 207 -39.52 5.23 0.94
CA ASN A 207 -40.83 5.90 0.89
C ASN A 207 -41.93 5.07 1.57
N GLN A 208 -43.15 5.62 1.63
CA GLN A 208 -44.29 4.95 2.28
C GLN A 208 -44.83 3.75 1.46
N ARG A 209 -44.58 3.74 0.14
CA ARG A 209 -44.92 2.62 -0.74
C ARG A 209 -44.00 1.40 -0.54
N GLY A 210 -42.92 1.58 0.21
CA GLY A 210 -41.89 0.57 0.44
C GLY A 210 -40.84 0.54 -0.67
N GLU A 211 -40.78 1.55 -1.54
CA GLU A 211 -39.65 1.69 -2.46
C GLU A 211 -38.44 2.23 -1.71
N LEU A 212 -37.26 1.86 -2.19
CA LEU A 212 -35.99 2.19 -1.57
C LEU A 212 -35.01 2.65 -2.62
N VAL A 213 -34.35 3.76 -2.34
CA VAL A 213 -33.23 4.27 -3.15
C VAL A 213 -31.96 4.13 -2.36
N LEU A 214 -30.96 3.51 -2.96
CA LEU A 214 -29.59 3.45 -2.46
C LEU A 214 -28.70 4.31 -3.33
N SER A 215 -27.80 5.07 -2.73
CA SER A 215 -26.75 5.78 -3.44
C SER A 215 -25.40 5.13 -3.22
N THR A 216 -24.65 5.05 -4.30
CA THR A 216 -23.22 4.75 -4.32
C THR A 216 -22.42 5.98 -4.72
N ASP A 217 -21.09 5.84 -4.79
CA ASP A 217 -20.21 6.92 -5.25
C ASP A 217 -20.53 7.45 -6.66
N SER A 218 -21.17 6.64 -7.52
CA SER A 218 -21.45 7.01 -8.93
C SER A 218 -22.85 6.66 -9.43
N LEU A 219 -23.66 5.91 -8.67
CA LEU A 219 -24.98 5.43 -9.11
C LEU A 219 -26.06 5.67 -8.05
N LEU A 220 -27.30 5.86 -8.51
CA LEU A 220 -28.53 5.64 -7.74
C LEU A 220 -29.16 4.31 -8.14
N LEU A 221 -29.53 3.51 -7.15
CA LEU A 221 -30.06 2.17 -7.30
C LEU A 221 -31.47 2.13 -6.68
N PHE A 222 -32.48 1.93 -7.52
CA PHE A 222 -33.88 1.90 -7.14
C PHE A 222 -34.31 0.47 -6.89
N HIS A 223 -35.05 0.27 -5.81
CA HIS A 223 -35.56 -1.03 -5.38
C HIS A 223 -37.04 -0.93 -5.08
N ASP A 224 -37.77 -1.98 -5.42
CA ASP A 224 -39.17 -2.12 -5.02
C ASP A 224 -39.33 -2.57 -3.56
N ARG A 225 -40.59 -2.74 -3.14
CA ARG A 225 -40.97 -3.25 -1.80
C ARG A 225 -40.43 -4.63 -1.44
N SER A 226 -40.04 -5.44 -2.43
CA SER A 226 -39.44 -6.76 -2.19
C SER A 226 -37.93 -6.66 -1.98
N GLY A 227 -37.33 -5.52 -2.33
CA GLY A 227 -35.89 -5.32 -2.39
C GLY A 227 -35.30 -5.75 -3.74
N ALA A 228 -36.13 -5.96 -4.77
CA ALA A 228 -35.66 -6.22 -6.12
C ALA A 228 -35.26 -4.90 -6.79
N GLU A 229 -34.11 -4.88 -7.45
CA GLU A 229 -33.61 -3.72 -8.18
C GLU A 229 -34.51 -3.44 -9.41
N THR A 230 -35.07 -2.23 -9.49
CA THR A 230 -35.99 -1.80 -10.55
C THR A 230 -35.36 -0.83 -11.53
N GLY A 231 -34.30 -0.12 -11.11
CA GLY A 231 -33.64 0.88 -11.94
C GLY A 231 -32.27 1.28 -11.43
N VAL A 232 -31.40 1.65 -12.37
CA VAL A 232 -30.04 2.14 -12.10
C VAL A 232 -29.84 3.42 -12.89
N PHE A 233 -29.43 4.49 -12.20
CA PHE A 233 -29.15 5.78 -12.83
C PHE A 233 -27.76 6.25 -12.47
N ASP A 234 -27.01 6.70 -13.47
CA ASP A 234 -25.68 7.28 -13.27
C ASP A 234 -25.81 8.71 -12.74
N LEU A 235 -25.05 9.06 -11.71
CA LEU A 235 -25.05 10.42 -11.16
C LEU A 235 -24.63 11.46 -12.21
N GLU A 236 -23.74 11.11 -13.15
CA GLU A 236 -23.31 11.98 -14.24
C GLU A 236 -24.46 12.24 -15.23
N GLN A 237 -25.28 11.22 -15.53
CA GLN A 237 -26.47 11.36 -16.38
C GLN A 237 -27.55 12.24 -15.73
N LEU A 238 -27.57 12.28 -14.39
CA LEU A 238 -28.46 13.14 -13.61
C LEU A 238 -27.92 14.57 -13.42
N GLU A 239 -26.78 14.91 -14.06
CA GLU A 239 -26.10 16.20 -13.96
C GLU A 239 -25.62 16.53 -12.53
N LEU A 240 -25.33 15.50 -11.71
CA LEU A 240 -24.85 15.68 -10.34
C LEU A 240 -23.31 15.79 -10.32
N PRO A 241 -22.74 16.80 -9.63
CA PRO A 241 -21.30 17.08 -9.68
C PRO A 241 -20.43 16.15 -8.81
N GLY A 242 -21.03 15.22 -8.05
CA GLY A 242 -20.31 14.37 -7.11
C GLY A 242 -21.23 13.36 -6.38
N PRO A 243 -20.70 12.66 -5.36
CA PRO A 243 -21.45 11.62 -4.66
C PRO A 243 -22.55 12.19 -3.78
N VAL A 244 -23.67 11.46 -3.67
CA VAL A 244 -24.78 11.80 -2.78
C VAL A 244 -24.45 11.34 -1.37
N VAL A 245 -24.50 12.24 -0.40
CA VAL A 245 -24.16 12.00 1.01
C VAL A 245 -25.39 11.82 1.90
N ALA A 246 -26.53 12.34 1.47
CA ALA A 246 -27.84 12.12 2.08
C ALA A 246 -28.91 12.26 1.01
N LEU A 247 -30.01 11.53 1.14
CA LEU A 247 -31.16 11.66 0.24
C LEU A 247 -32.45 11.44 1.02
N GLU A 248 -33.51 12.10 0.61
CA GLU A 248 -34.85 11.95 1.19
C GLU A 248 -35.90 12.04 0.07
N TYR A 249 -37.01 11.34 0.28
CA TYR A 249 -38.20 11.53 -0.54
C TYR A 249 -38.94 12.78 -0.07
N LEU A 250 -39.13 13.74 -0.98
CA LEU A 250 -39.97 14.92 -0.77
C LEU A 250 -41.44 14.57 -1.01
N LEU A 251 -41.70 13.92 -2.15
CA LEU A 251 -42.95 13.28 -2.53
C LEU A 251 -42.62 11.86 -2.98
N ASP A 252 -43.62 11.00 -3.24
CA ASP A 252 -43.38 9.58 -3.54
C ASP A 252 -42.43 9.36 -4.73
N ASP A 253 -42.44 10.26 -5.71
CA ASP A 253 -41.64 10.16 -6.95
C ASP A 253 -40.59 11.30 -7.08
N GLU A 254 -40.43 12.13 -6.04
CA GLU A 254 -39.49 13.25 -6.02
C GLU A 254 -38.42 13.08 -4.96
N LEU A 255 -37.16 13.21 -5.36
CA LEU A 255 -36.01 13.09 -4.46
C LEU A 255 -35.35 14.44 -4.23
N VAL A 256 -34.88 14.62 -3.01
CA VAL A 256 -33.99 15.71 -2.64
C VAL A 256 -32.69 15.10 -2.17
N LEU A 257 -31.60 15.51 -2.80
CA LEU A 257 -30.27 14.94 -2.64
C LEU A 257 -29.35 15.98 -2.01
N LEU A 258 -28.52 15.56 -1.07
CA LEU A 258 -27.36 16.31 -0.61
C LEU A 258 -26.13 15.76 -1.32
N VAL A 259 -25.45 16.58 -2.11
CA VAL A 259 -24.33 16.16 -2.97
C VAL A 259 -23.04 16.82 -2.52
N GLU A 260 -21.99 16.03 -2.34
CA GLU A 260 -20.64 16.55 -2.06
C GLU A 260 -19.97 16.99 -3.36
N THR A 261 -19.75 18.29 -3.49
CA THR A 261 -19.10 18.88 -4.65
C THR A 261 -17.59 18.69 -4.62
N PRO A 262 -16.89 18.76 -5.77
CA PRO A 262 -15.42 18.70 -5.81
C PRO A 262 -14.71 19.79 -4.99
N ALA A 263 -15.40 20.90 -4.71
CA ALA A 263 -14.92 21.97 -3.84
C ALA A 263 -15.01 21.62 -2.35
N GLY A 264 -15.55 20.45 -1.98
CA GLY A 264 -15.77 20.01 -0.60
C GLY A 264 -17.03 20.60 0.05
N SER A 265 -17.83 21.38 -0.69
CA SER A 265 -19.12 21.89 -0.20
C SER A 265 -20.24 20.89 -0.46
N ARG A 266 -21.21 20.80 0.45
CA ARG A 266 -22.40 19.96 0.27
C ARG A 266 -23.58 20.80 -0.19
N GLN A 267 -24.14 20.50 -1.36
CA GLN A 267 -25.19 21.28 -1.99
C GLN A 267 -26.46 20.46 -2.15
N VAL A 268 -27.62 21.13 -2.11
CA VAL A 268 -28.94 20.50 -2.21
C VAL A 268 -29.40 20.48 -3.68
N PHE A 269 -29.83 19.31 -4.15
CA PHE A 269 -30.39 19.09 -5.47
C PHE A 269 -31.80 18.53 -5.37
N HIS A 270 -32.68 18.88 -6.29
CA HIS A 270 -34.04 18.36 -6.42
C HIS A 270 -34.20 17.61 -7.75
N CYS A 271 -34.75 16.41 -7.69
CA CYS A 271 -35.01 15.55 -8.83
C CYS A 271 -36.53 15.28 -8.88
N ALA A 272 -37.25 16.00 -9.74
CA ALA A 272 -38.71 16.01 -9.77
C ALA A 272 -39.36 14.78 -10.43
N THR A 273 -38.66 14.08 -11.31
CA THR A 273 -39.18 12.86 -11.95
C THR A 273 -38.01 12.06 -12.48
N LEU A 274 -37.88 10.81 -12.06
CA LEU A 274 -36.83 9.90 -12.53
C LEU A 274 -37.39 8.94 -13.58
N PRO A 275 -36.74 8.76 -14.76
CA PRO A 275 -35.48 9.39 -15.19
C PRO A 275 -35.66 10.85 -15.63
N GLY A 276 -34.89 11.77 -15.04
CA GLY A 276 -34.87 13.19 -15.38
C GLY A 276 -33.66 13.87 -14.74
N SER A 277 -33.31 15.08 -15.20
CA SER A 277 -32.16 15.81 -14.63
C SER A 277 -32.47 16.31 -13.22
N CYS A 278 -31.45 16.32 -12.38
CA CYS A 278 -31.53 16.90 -11.04
C CYS A 278 -31.07 18.36 -11.09
N THR A 279 -31.84 19.26 -10.51
CA THR A 279 -31.52 20.70 -10.50
C THR A 279 -31.00 21.13 -9.14
N GLY A 280 -29.90 21.90 -9.14
CA GLY A 280 -29.35 22.45 -7.91
C GLY A 280 -30.26 23.54 -7.34
N LEU A 281 -30.65 23.43 -6.08
CA LEU A 281 -31.43 24.46 -5.40
C LEU A 281 -30.52 25.62 -5.01
N SER A 282 -31.02 26.85 -5.21
CA SER A 282 -30.29 28.08 -4.90
C SER A 282 -31.23 29.09 -4.27
N ASN A 283 -30.68 29.98 -3.45
CA ASN A 283 -31.38 31.14 -2.90
C ASN A 283 -30.68 32.45 -3.33
N SER A 284 -31.09 33.58 -2.76
CA SER A 284 -30.49 34.89 -3.03
C SER A 284 -29.00 35.01 -2.69
N GLU A 285 -28.47 34.11 -1.86
CA GLU A 285 -27.06 34.09 -1.44
C GLU A 285 -26.20 33.11 -2.27
N GLY A 286 -26.82 32.29 -3.13
CA GLY A 286 -26.15 31.30 -3.97
C GLY A 286 -26.70 29.88 -3.80
N PRO A 287 -25.92 28.85 -4.15
CA PRO A 287 -26.33 27.45 -3.99
C PRO A 287 -26.67 27.12 -2.54
N LEU A 288 -27.76 26.38 -2.35
CA LEU A 288 -28.20 25.95 -1.03
C LEU A 288 -27.23 24.89 -0.50
N ALA A 289 -26.54 25.20 0.60
CA ALA A 289 -25.56 24.32 1.22
C ALA A 289 -25.99 23.90 2.62
N ALA A 290 -25.80 22.62 2.94
CA ALA A 290 -26.20 22.03 4.22
C ALA A 290 -25.31 20.85 4.61
N ASP A 291 -25.23 20.54 5.91
CA ASP A 291 -24.53 19.38 6.43
C ASP A 291 -25.46 18.16 6.56
N ALA A 292 -26.77 18.41 6.74
CA ALA A 292 -27.84 17.42 6.72
C ALA A 292 -29.16 18.05 6.27
N LEU A 293 -30.10 17.20 5.84
CA LEU A 293 -31.44 17.60 5.41
C LEU A 293 -32.52 16.68 5.98
N ALA A 294 -33.74 17.18 6.07
CA ALA A 294 -34.97 16.41 6.25
C ALA A 294 -36.08 17.03 5.39
N ALA A 295 -36.98 16.20 4.88
CA ALA A 295 -38.12 16.64 4.08
C ALA A 295 -39.42 16.51 4.88
N ASP A 296 -40.17 17.60 4.98
CA ASP A 296 -41.57 17.58 5.41
C ASP A 296 -42.44 17.25 4.20
N ARG A 297 -42.78 15.96 4.09
CA ARG A 297 -43.56 15.40 2.98
C ARG A 297 -44.98 15.95 2.91
N HIS A 298 -45.56 16.37 4.04
CA HIS A 298 -46.92 16.91 4.07
C HIS A 298 -46.96 18.38 3.66
N GLY A 299 -45.97 19.16 4.10
CA GLY A 299 -45.87 20.59 3.79
C GLY A 299 -45.15 20.90 2.48
N ALA A 300 -44.52 19.92 1.83
CA ALA A 300 -43.57 20.11 0.73
C ALA A 300 -42.47 21.12 1.10
N ARG A 301 -41.90 20.97 2.30
CA ARG A 301 -40.86 21.87 2.85
C ARG A 301 -39.58 21.11 3.12
N LEU A 302 -38.46 21.84 3.08
CA LEU A 302 -37.13 21.33 3.34
C LEU A 302 -36.55 21.94 4.60
N ILE A 303 -36.04 21.11 5.48
CA ILE A 303 -35.33 21.51 6.70
C ILE A 303 -33.87 21.20 6.49
N LEU A 304 -33.03 22.22 6.62
CA LEU A 304 -31.59 22.13 6.44
C LEU A 304 -30.88 22.44 7.75
N ALA A 305 -29.82 21.69 8.04
CA ALA A 305 -28.91 21.94 9.15
C ALA A 305 -27.54 22.33 8.63
N SER A 306 -26.98 23.42 9.17
CA SER A 306 -25.60 23.82 8.91
C SER A 306 -24.81 23.86 10.21
N HIS A 307 -23.86 22.95 10.37
CA HIS A 307 -22.88 22.95 11.43
C HIS A 307 -21.95 24.17 11.31
N THR A 308 -21.50 24.52 10.11
CA THR A 308 -20.60 25.67 9.93
C THR A 308 -21.27 26.98 10.36
N ARG A 309 -22.56 27.16 10.09
CA ARG A 309 -23.34 28.35 10.49
C ARG A 309 -24.00 28.20 11.87
N GLN A 310 -23.97 27.01 12.48
CA GLN A 310 -24.70 26.67 13.70
C GLN A 310 -26.18 27.10 13.63
N GLN A 311 -26.85 26.70 12.55
CA GLN A 311 -28.19 27.18 12.19
C GLN A 311 -29.03 26.06 11.58
N LEU A 312 -30.33 26.06 11.95
CA LEU A 312 -31.38 25.37 11.24
C LEU A 312 -32.14 26.36 10.35
N SER A 313 -32.50 25.93 9.15
CA SER A 313 -33.32 26.73 8.24
C SER A 313 -34.44 25.90 7.61
N LEU A 314 -35.60 26.54 7.46
CA LEU A 314 -36.78 26.00 6.80
C LEU A 314 -36.90 26.67 5.43
N HIS A 315 -37.06 25.87 4.39
CA HIS A 315 -37.18 26.31 3.00
C HIS A 315 -38.45 25.71 2.38
N ASP A 316 -39.00 26.42 1.40
CA ASP A 316 -39.95 25.81 0.46
C ASP A 316 -39.21 24.94 -0.57
N TYR A 317 -39.96 24.19 -1.38
CA TYR A 317 -39.42 23.30 -2.41
C TYR A 317 -38.63 24.05 -3.51
N SER A 318 -38.79 25.36 -3.65
CA SER A 318 -38.00 26.19 -4.56
C SER A 318 -36.63 26.60 -4.01
N GLY A 319 -36.37 26.32 -2.72
CA GLY A 319 -35.16 26.74 -2.01
C GLY A 319 -35.27 28.09 -1.31
N ARG A 320 -36.41 28.80 -1.41
CA ARG A 320 -36.61 30.07 -0.70
C ARG A 320 -36.75 29.82 0.80
N GLN A 321 -35.98 30.56 1.59
CA GLN A 321 -35.99 30.43 3.05
C GLN A 321 -37.28 31.04 3.63
N LEU A 322 -38.01 30.24 4.40
CA LEU A 322 -39.24 30.60 5.10
C LEU A 322 -38.99 31.03 6.55
N ALA A 323 -38.07 30.33 7.24
CA ALA A 323 -37.67 30.61 8.61
C ALA A 323 -36.24 30.13 8.86
N SER A 324 -35.60 30.65 9.90
CA SER A 324 -34.32 30.10 10.38
C SER A 324 -34.11 30.37 11.86
N ARG A 325 -33.31 29.53 12.50
CA ARG A 325 -33.06 29.56 13.94
C ARG A 325 -31.62 29.14 14.25
N PRO A 326 -30.88 29.89 15.09
CA PRO A 326 -29.58 29.43 15.59
C PRO A 326 -29.77 28.22 16.52
N LEU A 327 -28.97 27.17 16.32
CA LEU A 327 -28.96 25.97 17.15
C LEU A 327 -27.56 25.37 17.19
N ALA A 328 -27.13 24.92 18.37
CA ALA A 328 -25.88 24.18 18.49
C ALA A 328 -26.02 22.80 17.83
N LEU A 329 -25.23 22.55 16.79
CA LEU A 329 -25.30 21.36 15.95
C LEU A 329 -23.96 20.61 15.99
N PRO A 330 -23.97 19.25 16.07
CA PRO A 330 -22.76 18.45 15.94
C PRO A 330 -22.19 18.52 14.52
N GLN A 331 -20.97 18.02 14.32
CA GLN A 331 -20.32 17.96 12.99
C GLN A 331 -21.10 17.12 11.97
N ARG A 332 -21.89 16.15 12.45
CA ARG A 332 -22.78 15.32 11.64
C ARG A 332 -24.19 15.44 12.21
N PRO A 333 -24.91 16.52 11.88
CA PRO A 333 -26.29 16.66 12.32
C PRO A 333 -27.15 15.58 11.65
N VAL A 334 -28.14 15.09 12.37
CA VAL A 334 -29.16 14.15 11.90
C VAL A 334 -30.50 14.76 12.20
N LEU A 335 -31.36 14.83 11.18
CA LEU A 335 -32.68 15.44 11.24
C LEU A 335 -33.73 14.37 10.97
N ARG A 336 -34.77 14.28 11.80
CA ARG A 336 -35.94 13.41 11.58
C ARG A 336 -37.22 14.17 11.92
N ILE A 337 -38.25 13.98 11.10
CA ILE A 337 -39.60 14.47 11.40
C ILE A 337 -40.45 13.27 11.77
N HIS A 338 -41.07 13.31 12.95
CA HIS A 338 -41.98 12.26 13.41
C HIS A 338 -43.01 12.84 14.36
N GLY A 339 -44.27 12.39 14.26
CA GLY A 339 -45.34 12.83 15.18
C GLY A 339 -45.57 14.35 15.22
N GLY A 340 -45.30 15.07 14.13
CA GLY A 340 -45.42 16.54 14.09
C GLY A 340 -44.32 17.28 14.87
N LEU A 341 -43.18 16.64 15.12
CA LEU A 341 -42.02 17.22 15.80
C LEU A 341 -40.77 17.05 14.94
N LEU A 342 -39.83 17.99 15.09
CA LEU A 342 -38.50 17.90 14.52
C LEU A 342 -37.52 17.42 15.59
N PHE A 343 -36.83 16.33 15.30
CA PHE A 343 -35.80 15.76 16.16
C PHE A 343 -34.43 16.00 15.55
N VAL A 344 -33.48 16.40 16.40
CA VAL A 344 -32.09 16.65 16.00
C VAL A 344 -31.12 16.06 17.03
N ASN A 345 -30.07 15.36 16.60
CA ASN A 345 -29.06 14.88 17.55
C ASN A 345 -28.36 16.08 18.22
N ALA A 346 -28.11 15.95 19.53
CA ALA A 346 -27.43 17.00 20.28
C ALA A 346 -25.94 17.09 19.93
N ASP A 347 -25.35 18.28 20.12
CA ASP A 347 -23.92 18.52 20.00
C ASP A 347 -23.11 17.84 21.12
N GLU A 348 -23.70 17.74 22.32
CA GLU A 348 -23.11 17.10 23.49
C GLU A 348 -23.98 15.96 24.05
N GLY A 349 -23.33 14.83 24.38
CA GLY A 349 -23.93 13.68 25.05
C GLY A 349 -24.79 12.77 24.16
N PRO A 350 -25.33 11.67 24.71
CA PRO A 350 -26.22 10.77 23.99
C PRO A 350 -27.65 11.33 24.02
N ALA A 351 -27.88 12.49 23.42
CA ALA A 351 -29.15 13.21 23.53
C ALA A 351 -29.75 13.59 22.17
N ILE A 352 -31.05 13.85 22.17
CA ILE A 352 -31.84 14.31 21.02
C ILE A 352 -32.62 15.54 21.44
N ASN A 353 -32.47 16.64 20.71
CA ASN A 353 -33.27 17.84 20.85
C ASN A 353 -34.63 17.65 20.17
N VAL A 354 -35.70 18.03 20.87
CA VAL A 354 -37.08 18.01 20.36
C VAL A 354 -37.50 19.44 20.08
N LEU A 355 -37.81 19.72 18.82
CA LEU A 355 -38.05 21.05 18.31
C LEU A 355 -39.42 21.15 17.62
N ARG A 356 -39.98 22.35 17.61
CA ARG A 356 -41.09 22.72 16.73
C ARG A 356 -40.63 22.82 15.28
N TYR A 357 -41.48 22.37 14.36
CA TYR A 357 -41.19 22.38 12.91
C TYR A 357 -42.10 23.34 12.12
N GLU A 358 -43.15 23.89 12.75
CA GLU A 358 -44.05 24.86 12.13
C GLU A 358 -43.34 26.20 11.87
N GLN A 359 -43.76 26.94 10.83
CA GLN A 359 -43.03 28.11 10.35
C GLN A 359 -42.93 29.24 11.41
N GLU A 360 -44.00 29.47 12.17
CA GLU A 360 -44.12 30.55 13.15
C GLU A 360 -43.25 30.34 14.39
N ALA A 361 -42.99 29.07 14.74
CA ALA A 361 -42.24 28.66 15.91
C ALA A 361 -41.03 27.77 15.56
N PHE A 362 -40.55 27.87 14.32
CA PHE A 362 -39.56 26.96 13.76
C PHE A 362 -38.28 26.93 14.59
N GLY A 363 -37.86 25.71 14.98
CA GLY A 363 -36.64 25.47 15.75
C GLY A 363 -36.74 25.88 17.23
N GLU A 364 -37.93 26.22 17.73
CA GLU A 364 -38.14 26.38 19.17
C GLU A 364 -37.97 25.04 19.87
N GLN A 365 -37.03 24.99 20.83
CA GLN A 365 -36.74 23.78 21.58
C GLN A 365 -37.82 23.56 22.64
N LEU A 366 -38.53 22.44 22.52
CA LEU A 366 -39.56 22.00 23.47
C LEU A 366 -38.95 21.18 24.59
N ASP A 367 -38.05 20.26 24.23
CA ASP A 367 -37.45 19.33 25.18
C ASP A 367 -36.09 18.82 24.69
N GLN A 368 -35.42 18.02 25.51
CA GLN A 368 -34.27 17.24 25.13
C GLN A 368 -34.29 15.88 25.81
N ILE A 369 -34.30 14.84 25.00
CA ILE A 369 -34.34 13.45 25.44
C ILE A 369 -32.91 12.97 25.65
N LEU A 370 -32.63 12.43 26.83
CA LEU A 370 -31.37 11.76 27.14
C LEU A 370 -31.53 10.25 26.93
N LEU A 371 -30.71 9.68 26.05
CA LEU A 371 -30.70 8.26 25.76
C LEU A 371 -29.83 7.54 26.78
N LEU A 372 -30.45 6.69 27.60
CA LEU A 372 -29.80 5.96 28.68
C LEU A 372 -29.93 4.46 28.44
N PRO A 373 -28.99 3.81 27.71
CA PRO A 373 -28.98 2.36 27.64
C PRO A 373 -28.66 1.77 29.02
N ALA A 374 -29.29 0.63 29.35
CA ALA A 374 -29.12 0.00 30.66
C ALA A 374 -27.77 -0.70 30.82
N GLY A 375 -27.35 -0.96 32.06
CA GLY A 375 -26.13 -1.72 32.37
C GLY A 375 -24.84 -0.99 31.97
N ASP A 376 -23.82 -1.77 31.60
CA ASP A 376 -22.47 -1.25 31.29
C ASP A 376 -22.44 -0.33 30.06
N TYR A 377 -23.46 -0.40 29.19
CA TYR A 377 -23.55 0.41 27.97
C TYR A 377 -23.67 1.92 28.25
N GLY A 378 -24.33 2.30 29.35
CA GLY A 378 -24.65 3.70 29.66
C GLY A 378 -23.43 4.58 29.94
N ALA A 379 -22.31 3.99 30.35
CA ALA A 379 -21.06 4.70 30.59
C ALA A 379 -20.16 4.76 29.34
N THR A 380 -20.27 3.77 28.45
CA THR A 380 -19.40 3.63 27.27
C THR A 380 -19.90 4.44 26.08
N PHE A 381 -21.19 4.41 25.80
CA PHE A 381 -21.75 4.99 24.57
C PHE A 381 -22.38 6.36 24.83
N THR A 382 -21.57 7.42 24.70
CA THR A 382 -21.93 8.78 25.13
C THR A 382 -22.22 9.76 23.99
N GLN A 383 -22.28 9.31 22.73
CA GLN A 383 -22.59 10.17 21.59
C GLN A 383 -23.66 9.56 20.70
N ASN A 384 -24.65 10.37 20.28
CA ASN A 384 -25.65 9.94 19.30
C ASN A 384 -25.17 10.20 17.86
N HIS A 385 -25.09 9.13 17.06
CA HIS A 385 -24.64 9.18 15.66
C HIS A 385 -25.79 9.21 14.64
N ASP A 386 -26.85 8.44 14.86
CA ASP A 386 -28.05 8.41 14.02
C ASP A 386 -29.23 7.86 14.83
N PHE A 387 -30.44 8.24 14.45
CA PHE A 387 -31.67 7.71 15.03
C PHE A 387 -32.80 7.75 14.00
N THR A 388 -33.74 6.84 14.12
CA THR A 388 -34.94 6.80 13.28
C THR A 388 -36.10 6.08 13.96
N TRP A 389 -37.30 6.35 13.50
CA TRP A 389 -38.50 5.61 13.88
C TRP A 389 -38.79 4.53 12.84
N ALA A 390 -38.91 3.28 13.26
CA ALA A 390 -39.28 2.16 12.39
C ALA A 390 -40.12 1.12 13.14
N GLY A 391 -41.24 0.70 12.53
CA GLY A 391 -42.28 -0.06 13.23
C GLY A 391 -42.90 0.78 14.35
N GLN A 392 -42.79 0.32 15.59
CA GLN A 392 -43.24 1.00 16.81
C GLN A 392 -42.11 1.42 17.76
N TYR A 393 -40.87 1.47 17.27
CA TYR A 393 -39.70 1.73 18.11
C TYR A 393 -38.80 2.82 17.55
N TRP A 394 -38.16 3.53 18.47
CA TRP A 394 -37.01 4.37 18.17
C TRP A 394 -35.75 3.51 18.12
N TRP A 395 -35.02 3.63 17.03
CA TRP A 395 -33.74 2.98 16.83
C TRP A 395 -32.66 4.03 16.87
N THR A 396 -31.59 3.78 17.62
CA THR A 396 -30.50 4.74 17.76
C THR A 396 -29.14 4.06 17.66
N VAL A 397 -28.20 4.75 17.02
CA VAL A 397 -26.79 4.38 17.01
C VAL A 397 -26.08 5.27 18.00
N LEU A 398 -25.59 4.66 19.08
CA LEU A 398 -24.73 5.36 20.04
C LEU A 398 -23.28 4.93 19.82
N GLY A 399 -22.37 5.89 19.97
CA GLY A 399 -20.94 5.70 19.80
C GLY A 399 -20.15 6.02 21.06
N ASP A 400 -19.04 5.33 21.22
CA ASP A 400 -18.00 5.66 22.18
C ASP A 400 -16.99 6.61 21.49
N PRO A 401 -16.85 7.87 21.95
CA PRO A 401 -15.92 8.82 21.35
C PRO A 401 -14.44 8.44 21.56
N ALA A 402 -14.11 7.58 22.53
CA ALA A 402 -12.73 7.17 22.81
C ALA A 402 -12.26 6.04 21.89
N THR A 403 -13.10 5.04 21.65
CA THR A 403 -12.77 3.88 20.80
C THR A 403 -13.25 4.05 19.35
N GLY A 404 -14.26 4.89 19.13
CA GLY A 404 -14.97 5.01 17.85
C GLY A 404 -15.89 3.82 17.56
N ASP A 405 -16.12 2.96 18.54
CA ASP A 405 -17.06 1.85 18.42
C ASP A 405 -18.50 2.36 18.48
N ARG A 406 -19.40 1.63 17.81
CA ARG A 406 -20.80 2.01 17.64
C ARG A 406 -21.68 0.81 17.83
N GLN A 407 -22.80 1.04 18.50
CA GLN A 407 -23.75 0.01 18.87
C GLN A 407 -25.18 0.46 18.55
N LEU A 408 -26.01 -0.48 18.11
CA LEU A 408 -27.42 -0.27 17.82
C LEU A 408 -28.27 -0.55 19.06
N PHE A 409 -29.19 0.35 19.36
CA PHE A 409 -30.09 0.28 20.50
C PHE A 409 -31.53 0.55 20.06
N ARG A 410 -32.48 -0.03 20.81
CA ARG A 410 -33.92 0.16 20.61
C ARG A 410 -34.55 0.78 21.86
N PHE A 411 -35.42 1.75 21.64
CA PHE A 411 -36.20 2.47 22.63
C PHE A 411 -37.69 2.43 22.25
N ASP A 412 -38.58 2.45 23.23
CA ASP A 412 -40.02 2.53 22.98
C ASP A 412 -40.45 3.96 22.59
N GLU A 413 -41.74 4.15 22.31
CA GLU A 413 -42.33 5.45 21.98
C GLU A 413 -42.03 6.56 23.02
N LEU A 414 -41.86 6.17 24.29
CA LEU A 414 -41.56 7.05 25.40
C LEU A 414 -40.05 7.17 25.67
N TRP A 415 -39.22 6.75 24.72
CA TRP A 415 -37.75 6.76 24.80
C TRP A 415 -37.18 5.95 25.97
N ARG A 416 -37.91 4.95 26.47
CA ARG A 416 -37.39 4.01 27.46
C ARG A 416 -36.59 2.93 26.76
N PHE A 417 -35.46 2.56 27.35
CA PHE A 417 -34.59 1.53 26.82
C PHE A 417 -35.31 0.18 26.73
N VAL A 418 -35.26 -0.46 25.56
CA VAL A 418 -35.87 -1.77 25.32
C VAL A 418 -34.79 -2.84 25.19
N ALA A 419 -33.81 -2.64 24.29
CA ALA A 419 -32.77 -3.64 24.04
C ALA A 419 -31.53 -3.04 23.34
N ALA A 420 -30.39 -3.68 23.55
CA ALA A 420 -29.22 -3.56 22.66
C ALA A 420 -29.33 -4.62 21.55
N VAL A 421 -29.12 -4.22 20.31
CA VAL A 421 -29.32 -5.10 19.15
C VAL A 421 -27.97 -5.63 18.67
N PRO A 422 -27.72 -6.94 18.72
CA PRO A 422 -26.42 -7.49 18.37
C PRO A 422 -26.14 -7.27 16.87
N LEU A 423 -24.94 -6.77 16.58
CA LEU A 423 -24.44 -6.60 15.22
C LEU A 423 -23.28 -7.57 14.97
N PRO A 424 -23.06 -8.00 13.72
CA PRO A 424 -21.85 -8.75 13.36
C PRO A 424 -20.58 -7.96 13.75
N PRO A 425 -19.51 -8.62 14.21
CA PRO A 425 -18.33 -7.95 14.80
C PRO A 425 -17.63 -6.97 13.84
N ASP A 426 -17.69 -7.24 12.53
CA ASP A 426 -17.05 -6.38 11.52
C ASP A 426 -17.96 -5.24 11.03
N HIS A 427 -19.22 -5.22 11.43
CA HIS A 427 -20.22 -4.25 10.99
C HIS A 427 -20.26 -3.04 11.92
N ARG A 428 -20.09 -1.83 11.36
CA ARG A 428 -20.18 -0.58 12.12
C ARG A 428 -21.35 0.26 11.58
N PRO A 429 -22.43 0.41 12.37
CA PRO A 429 -23.61 1.13 11.91
C PRO A 429 -23.27 2.61 11.70
N ALA A 430 -23.60 3.12 10.53
CA ALA A 430 -23.38 4.53 10.19
C ALA A 430 -24.67 5.27 9.92
N SER A 431 -25.63 4.63 9.25
CA SER A 431 -26.95 5.21 9.05
C SER A 431 -28.07 4.20 9.19
N LEU A 432 -29.22 4.68 9.68
CA LEU A 432 -30.45 3.95 9.91
C LEU A 432 -31.52 4.38 8.91
N ILE A 433 -32.02 3.43 8.13
CA ILE A 433 -33.01 3.70 7.09
C ILE A 433 -34.31 2.98 7.43
N PRO A 434 -35.40 3.71 7.70
CA PRO A 434 -36.71 3.10 7.89
C PRO A 434 -37.22 2.58 6.55
N TRP A 435 -37.65 1.32 6.53
CA TRP A 435 -38.20 0.67 5.35
C TRP A 435 -39.47 -0.08 5.74
N GLN A 436 -40.59 0.66 5.71
CA GLN A 436 -41.87 0.24 6.29
C GLN A 436 -41.71 -0.13 7.78
N GLU A 437 -42.11 -1.35 8.17
CA GLU A 437 -41.97 -1.89 9.53
C GLU A 437 -40.56 -2.41 9.84
N LYS A 438 -39.66 -2.39 8.84
CA LYS A 438 -38.30 -2.91 8.94
C LYS A 438 -37.29 -1.79 9.08
N LEU A 439 -36.17 -2.14 9.70
CA LEU A 439 -35.01 -1.26 9.77
C LEU A 439 -33.91 -1.82 8.86
N LEU A 440 -33.35 -0.95 8.01
CA LEU A 440 -32.10 -1.21 7.32
C LEU A 440 -30.96 -0.45 8.01
N VAL A 441 -29.83 -1.13 8.17
CA VAL A 441 -28.63 -0.58 8.79
C VAL A 441 -27.51 -0.58 7.75
N LEU A 442 -27.00 0.62 7.47
CA LEU A 442 -25.95 0.87 6.48
C LEU A 442 -24.59 1.01 7.17
N ASP A 443 -23.61 0.26 6.67
CA ASP A 443 -22.18 0.47 6.91
C ASP A 443 -21.52 0.87 5.58
N PRO A 444 -20.94 2.08 5.45
CA PRO A 444 -20.38 2.59 4.18
C PRO A 444 -19.10 1.85 3.75
N ARG A 445 -18.65 0.87 4.55
CA ARG A 445 -17.54 -0.04 4.23
C ARG A 445 -18.00 -1.36 3.64
N GLN A 446 -19.31 -1.63 3.67
CA GLN A 446 -19.92 -2.85 3.17
C GLN A 446 -20.90 -2.51 2.04
N THR A 447 -21.11 -3.45 1.13
CA THR A 447 -22.08 -3.33 0.02
C THR A 447 -23.43 -3.93 0.35
N VAL A 448 -23.59 -4.41 1.58
CA VAL A 448 -24.75 -5.13 2.08
C VAL A 448 -25.39 -4.31 3.19
N LEU A 449 -26.72 -4.15 3.14
CA LEU A 449 -27.47 -3.53 4.23
C LEU A 449 -28.02 -4.63 5.13
N LEU A 450 -27.73 -4.54 6.43
CA LEU A 450 -28.35 -5.44 7.39
C LEU A 450 -29.82 -5.06 7.53
N ARG A 451 -30.68 -6.07 7.62
CA ARG A 451 -32.12 -5.89 7.76
C ARG A 451 -32.59 -6.48 9.09
N PHE A 452 -33.36 -5.71 9.82
CA PHE A 452 -33.98 -6.13 11.07
C PHE A 452 -35.49 -6.01 10.99
N SER A 453 -36.17 -6.98 11.57
CA SER A 453 -37.60 -6.87 11.87
C SER A 453 -37.83 -5.80 12.93
N GLU A 454 -39.08 -5.38 13.09
CA GLU A 454 -39.53 -4.53 14.20
C GLU A 454 -39.10 -5.07 15.58
N THR A 455 -39.14 -6.39 15.74
CA THR A 455 -38.76 -7.09 16.97
C THR A 455 -37.25 -7.22 17.17
N ALA A 456 -36.42 -6.62 16.32
CA ALA A 456 -34.96 -6.69 16.34
C ALA A 456 -34.37 -8.08 16.06
N VAL A 457 -35.12 -8.89 15.31
CA VAL A 457 -34.60 -10.14 14.75
C VAL A 457 -33.88 -9.81 13.44
N ALA A 458 -32.64 -10.25 13.30
CA ALA A 458 -31.89 -10.12 12.07
C ALA A 458 -32.54 -10.98 10.96
N GLU A 459 -32.82 -10.37 9.81
CA GLU A 459 -33.34 -11.04 8.63
C GLU A 459 -32.24 -11.23 7.58
N ALA A 460 -32.57 -11.92 6.48
CA ALA A 460 -31.70 -11.95 5.31
C ALA A 460 -31.37 -10.51 4.87
N PRO A 461 -30.08 -10.16 4.72
CA PRO A 461 -29.67 -8.80 4.44
C PRO A 461 -30.04 -8.40 3.01
N LEU A 462 -30.24 -7.10 2.78
CA LEU A 462 -30.54 -6.57 1.46
C LEU A 462 -29.26 -6.38 0.66
N GLN A 463 -29.28 -6.85 -0.58
CA GLN A 463 -28.16 -6.83 -1.51
C GLN A 463 -28.64 -6.31 -2.87
N SER A 464 -27.98 -5.29 -3.41
CA SER A 464 -28.18 -4.87 -4.80
C SER A 464 -27.30 -5.71 -5.72
N ALA A 465 -27.89 -6.26 -6.78
CA ALA A 465 -27.16 -7.03 -7.78
C ALA A 465 -26.09 -6.16 -8.47
N THR A 466 -26.42 -4.91 -8.81
CA THR A 466 -25.47 -3.98 -9.43
C THR A 466 -24.34 -3.58 -8.49
N ALA A 467 -24.62 -3.31 -7.21
CA ALA A 467 -23.58 -3.02 -6.23
C ALA A 467 -22.62 -4.21 -6.03
N GLN A 468 -23.14 -5.45 -6.09
CA GLN A 468 -22.35 -6.67 -6.00
C GLN A 468 -21.43 -6.86 -7.20
N THR A 469 -21.96 -6.74 -8.43
CA THR A 469 -21.16 -6.91 -9.65
C THR A 469 -20.02 -5.89 -9.70
N LEU A 470 -20.27 -4.64 -9.32
CA LEU A 470 -19.24 -3.60 -9.21
C LEU A 470 -18.18 -3.93 -8.16
N ALA A 471 -18.57 -4.48 -7.01
CA ALA A 471 -17.63 -4.91 -5.97
C ALA A 471 -16.78 -6.11 -6.43
N GLU A 472 -17.39 -7.08 -7.11
CA GLU A 472 -16.70 -8.22 -7.71
C GLU A 472 -15.70 -7.79 -8.80
N ASP A 473 -16.09 -6.85 -9.65
CA ASP A 473 -15.22 -6.31 -10.69
C ASP A 473 -14.04 -5.53 -10.10
N ALA A 474 -14.28 -4.74 -9.04
CA ALA A 474 -13.23 -4.03 -8.32
C ALA A 474 -12.22 -5.03 -7.69
N THR A 475 -12.71 -6.08 -7.04
CA THR A 475 -11.83 -7.12 -6.46
C THR A 475 -11.08 -7.89 -7.54
N ARG A 476 -11.72 -8.22 -8.66
CA ARG A 476 -11.08 -8.87 -9.81
C ARG A 476 -9.96 -8.03 -10.40
N ARG A 477 -10.17 -6.73 -10.62
CA ARG A 477 -9.13 -5.80 -11.10
C ARG A 477 -7.94 -5.74 -10.16
N ARG A 478 -8.17 -5.65 -8.84
CA ARG A 478 -7.08 -5.69 -7.84
C ARG A 478 -6.29 -6.99 -7.89
N MET A 479 -6.96 -8.13 -8.02
CA MET A 479 -6.29 -9.42 -8.16
C MET A 479 -5.42 -9.49 -9.43
N ILE A 480 -5.90 -8.96 -10.54
CA ILE A 480 -5.14 -8.90 -11.80
C ILE A 480 -3.92 -8.00 -11.65
N ILE A 481 -4.08 -6.78 -11.14
CA ILE A 481 -2.97 -5.83 -10.91
C ILE A 481 -1.93 -6.44 -9.95
N ALA A 482 -2.37 -7.09 -8.87
CA ALA A 482 -1.48 -7.74 -7.91
C ALA A 482 -0.74 -8.94 -8.52
N ARG A 483 -1.38 -9.74 -9.38
CA ARG A 483 -0.72 -10.85 -10.10
C ARG A 483 0.30 -10.33 -11.11
N LEU A 484 -0.08 -9.36 -11.94
CA LEU A 484 0.82 -8.74 -12.92
C LEU A 484 1.99 -8.02 -12.23
N GLY A 485 1.73 -7.33 -11.11
CA GLY A 485 2.75 -6.69 -10.28
C GLY A 485 3.74 -7.68 -9.68
N ARG A 486 3.27 -8.84 -9.19
CA ARG A 486 4.12 -9.92 -8.69
C ARG A 486 4.98 -10.55 -9.79
N LEU A 487 4.39 -10.82 -10.96
CA LEU A 487 5.13 -11.35 -12.10
C LEU A 487 6.18 -10.34 -12.56
N GLY A 488 5.79 -9.08 -12.78
CA GLY A 488 6.71 -8.01 -13.22
C GLY A 488 7.85 -7.76 -12.23
N SER A 489 7.57 -7.75 -10.92
CA SER A 489 8.61 -7.59 -9.89
C SER A 489 9.58 -8.76 -9.84
N ALA A 490 9.10 -10.00 -10.00
CA ALA A 490 9.95 -11.19 -10.09
C ALA A 490 10.89 -11.11 -11.30
N THR A 491 10.40 -10.71 -12.48
CA THR A 491 11.22 -10.57 -13.70
C THR A 491 12.30 -9.50 -13.55
N LEU A 492 11.96 -8.35 -12.94
CA LEU A 492 12.91 -7.27 -12.71
C LEU A 492 13.96 -7.63 -11.65
N LEU A 493 13.57 -8.36 -10.61
CA LEU A 493 14.51 -8.87 -9.61
C LEU A 493 15.50 -9.86 -10.26
N LEU A 494 15.00 -10.81 -11.04
CA LEU A 494 15.83 -11.78 -11.76
C LEU A 494 16.80 -11.07 -12.72
N GLY A 495 16.31 -10.09 -13.49
CA GLY A 495 17.13 -9.26 -14.37
C GLY A 495 18.24 -8.50 -13.63
N THR A 496 17.92 -7.94 -12.46
CA THR A 496 18.88 -7.23 -11.60
C THR A 496 19.98 -8.19 -11.10
N VAL A 497 19.60 -9.37 -10.60
CA VAL A 497 20.55 -10.40 -10.16
C VAL A 497 21.44 -10.85 -11.30
N ALA A 498 20.88 -11.12 -12.48
CA ALA A 498 21.64 -11.52 -13.66
C ALA A 498 22.65 -10.42 -14.09
N ALA A 499 22.24 -9.15 -14.09
CA ALA A 499 23.11 -8.03 -14.39
C ALA A 499 24.24 -7.86 -13.37
N LEU A 500 23.97 -8.05 -12.07
CA LEU A 500 24.98 -8.02 -11.00
C LEU A 500 25.97 -9.19 -11.12
N LEU A 501 25.49 -10.40 -11.39
CA LEU A 501 26.35 -11.57 -11.64
C LEU A 501 27.25 -11.34 -12.85
N PHE A 502 26.69 -10.78 -13.94
CA PHE A 502 27.46 -10.43 -15.13
C PHE A 502 28.50 -9.33 -14.81
N ALA A 503 28.14 -8.30 -14.04
CA ALA A 503 29.10 -7.29 -13.57
C ALA A 503 30.22 -7.90 -12.72
N GLY A 504 29.90 -8.85 -11.84
CA GLY A 504 30.87 -9.61 -11.04
C GLY A 504 31.82 -10.42 -11.91
N LEU A 505 31.31 -11.10 -12.94
CA LEU A 505 32.13 -11.82 -13.92
C LEU A 505 33.07 -10.88 -14.68
N GLN A 506 32.59 -9.71 -15.11
CA GLN A 506 33.44 -8.71 -15.79
C GLN A 506 34.49 -8.11 -14.84
N GLN A 507 34.18 -7.96 -13.55
CA GLN A 507 35.16 -7.53 -12.54
C GLN A 507 36.27 -8.57 -12.34
N LEU A 508 35.92 -9.86 -12.33
CA LEU A 508 36.89 -10.97 -12.29
C LEU A 508 37.75 -10.98 -13.56
N ARG A 509 37.14 -10.78 -14.74
CA ARG A 509 37.88 -10.64 -16.02
C ARG A 509 38.87 -9.48 -15.98
N TYR A 510 38.43 -8.30 -15.51
CA TYR A 510 39.30 -7.14 -15.37
C TYR A 510 40.50 -7.44 -14.47
N ARG A 511 40.26 -7.95 -13.25
CA ARG A 511 41.34 -8.29 -12.30
C ARG A 511 42.31 -9.32 -12.88
N THR A 512 41.80 -10.28 -13.63
CA THR A 512 42.63 -11.33 -14.24
C THR A 512 43.53 -10.73 -15.32
N PHE A 513 42.96 -9.99 -16.28
CA PHE A 513 43.72 -9.43 -17.40
C PHE A 513 44.60 -8.23 -17.02
N SER A 514 44.28 -7.49 -15.95
CA SER A 514 45.12 -6.39 -15.46
C SER A 514 46.41 -6.86 -14.81
N HIS A 515 46.47 -8.12 -14.36
CA HIS A 515 47.66 -8.69 -13.74
C HIS A 515 48.66 -9.27 -14.76
N PHE A 516 48.23 -9.62 -15.97
CA PHE A 516 49.12 -10.17 -16.99
C PHE A 516 49.89 -9.06 -17.70
N ARG A 517 51.21 -9.19 -17.74
CA ARG A 517 52.10 -8.40 -18.59
C ARG A 517 52.41 -9.22 -19.83
N TYR A 518 51.50 -9.23 -20.80
CA TYR A 518 51.64 -10.07 -22.00
C TYR A 518 52.96 -9.80 -22.74
N ARG A 519 53.76 -10.85 -22.93
CA ARG A 519 54.99 -10.83 -23.73
C ARG A 519 54.84 -11.78 -24.92
N ASN A 520 55.47 -11.46 -26.03
CA ASN A 520 55.55 -12.41 -27.14
C ASN A 520 56.41 -13.61 -26.72
N ALA A 521 56.06 -14.80 -27.21
CA ALA A 521 56.89 -15.99 -27.03
C ALA A 521 58.26 -15.79 -27.67
N ALA A 522 59.30 -16.22 -26.97
CA ALA A 522 60.61 -16.37 -27.59
C ALA A 522 60.54 -17.45 -28.69
N ILE A 523 61.32 -17.29 -29.75
CA ILE A 523 61.40 -18.26 -30.85
C ILE A 523 61.97 -19.57 -30.31
N LEU A 524 61.30 -20.70 -30.59
CA LEU A 524 61.66 -22.01 -30.05
C LEU A 524 62.90 -22.61 -30.75
N ASP A 525 63.09 -22.34 -32.05
CA ASP A 525 64.11 -22.93 -32.93
C ASP A 525 65.54 -23.05 -32.36
N PRO A 526 66.14 -22.00 -31.77
CA PRO A 526 67.50 -22.11 -31.22
C PRO A 526 67.60 -23.00 -29.97
N HIS A 527 66.49 -23.53 -29.47
CA HIS A 527 66.38 -24.12 -28.13
C HIS A 527 65.70 -25.50 -28.10
N ILE A 528 65.15 -25.98 -29.22
CA ILE A 528 64.43 -27.26 -29.34
C ILE A 528 65.26 -28.46 -28.86
N THR A 529 66.56 -28.50 -29.19
CA THR A 529 67.43 -29.64 -28.88
C THR A 529 67.79 -29.78 -27.39
N ARG A 530 67.54 -28.75 -26.58
CA ARG A 530 67.83 -28.74 -25.13
C ARG A 530 66.58 -28.82 -24.25
N LEU A 531 65.42 -29.02 -24.85
CA LEU A 531 64.13 -29.09 -24.15
C LEU A 531 63.80 -30.54 -23.81
N HIS A 532 63.60 -30.82 -22.52
CA HIS A 532 63.10 -32.10 -22.05
C HIS A 532 61.57 -32.03 -21.95
N TRP A 533 60.85 -32.75 -22.81
CA TRP A 533 59.38 -32.82 -22.79
C TRP A 533 58.91 -33.89 -21.81
N LEU A 534 58.02 -33.50 -20.89
CA LEU A 534 57.42 -34.45 -19.96
C LEU A 534 56.51 -35.43 -20.71
N SER A 535 56.67 -36.71 -20.38
CA SER A 535 55.89 -37.79 -20.96
C SER A 535 54.48 -37.88 -20.35
N LEU A 536 53.53 -38.36 -21.17
CA LEU A 536 52.17 -38.63 -20.73
C LEU A 536 52.09 -40.08 -20.21
N PRO A 537 51.42 -40.33 -19.07
CA PRO A 537 51.35 -41.66 -18.49
C PRO A 537 50.57 -42.61 -19.42
N ALA A 538 51.08 -43.83 -19.60
CA ALA A 538 50.48 -44.87 -20.43
C ALA A 538 49.23 -45.51 -19.77
N ARG A 539 48.19 -44.72 -19.48
CA ARG A 539 46.94 -45.20 -18.87
C ARG A 539 45.78 -45.24 -19.88
N PRO A 540 45.24 -46.44 -20.21
CA PRO A 540 44.20 -46.58 -21.24
C PRO A 540 42.86 -45.92 -20.88
N CYS A 541 42.52 -45.81 -19.59
CA CYS A 541 41.29 -45.15 -19.13
C CYS A 541 41.28 -43.64 -19.40
N LEU A 542 42.41 -42.95 -19.18
CA LEU A 542 42.55 -41.51 -19.44
C LEU A 542 42.53 -41.22 -20.93
N ARG A 543 43.13 -42.10 -21.72
CA ARG A 543 43.10 -42.03 -23.18
C ARG A 543 41.67 -42.09 -23.73
N ARG A 544 40.79 -42.96 -23.18
CA ARG A 544 39.37 -43.02 -23.57
C ARG A 544 38.57 -41.77 -23.16
N LEU A 545 38.77 -41.27 -21.94
CA LEU A 545 38.12 -40.05 -21.46
C LEU A 545 38.48 -38.82 -22.32
N ARG A 546 39.77 -38.70 -22.71
CA ARG A 546 40.27 -37.62 -23.58
C ARG A 546 39.66 -37.68 -24.98
N LEU A 547 39.53 -38.88 -25.55
CA LEU A 547 38.89 -39.07 -26.86
C LEU A 547 37.40 -38.72 -26.82
N TRP A 548 36.69 -39.08 -25.75
CA TRP A 548 35.28 -38.72 -25.56
C TRP A 548 35.08 -37.21 -25.38
N ALA A 549 35.98 -36.55 -24.66
CA ALA A 549 35.93 -35.11 -24.41
C ALA A 549 36.53 -34.25 -25.54
N GLY A 550 37.09 -34.85 -26.61
CA GLY A 550 37.78 -34.14 -27.70
C GLY A 550 39.00 -33.33 -27.24
N ALA A 551 39.58 -33.66 -26.08
CA ALA A 551 40.60 -32.86 -25.44
C ALA A 551 42.01 -33.30 -25.85
N VAL A 552 42.73 -32.45 -26.59
CA VAL A 552 44.17 -32.62 -26.84
C VAL A 552 44.92 -32.25 -25.54
N PRO A 553 45.73 -33.15 -24.96
CA PRO A 553 46.50 -32.82 -23.77
C PRO A 553 47.51 -31.72 -24.08
N GLY A 554 47.71 -30.79 -23.16
CA GLY A 554 48.80 -29.83 -23.26
C GLY A 554 50.15 -30.51 -23.08
N HIS A 555 51.23 -29.84 -23.49
CA HIS A 555 52.60 -30.32 -23.32
C HIS A 555 53.40 -29.38 -22.42
N ILE A 556 54.36 -29.95 -21.69
CA ILE A 556 55.25 -29.22 -20.80
C ILE A 556 56.68 -29.61 -21.14
N GLY A 557 57.49 -28.62 -21.52
CA GLY A 557 58.93 -28.75 -21.75
C GLY A 557 59.72 -28.04 -20.65
N VAL A 558 60.82 -28.64 -20.20
CA VAL A 558 61.68 -28.11 -19.15
C VAL A 558 63.08 -27.86 -19.70
N ARG A 559 63.65 -26.69 -19.39
CA ARG A 559 65.01 -26.31 -19.74
C ARG A 559 65.68 -25.55 -18.58
N GLY A 560 66.46 -26.25 -17.77
CA GLY A 560 67.08 -25.64 -16.59
C GLY A 560 66.01 -25.07 -15.65
N THR A 561 65.95 -23.74 -15.51
CA THR A 561 64.95 -23.02 -14.70
C THR A 561 63.77 -22.47 -15.52
N GLU A 562 63.76 -22.68 -16.83
CA GLU A 562 62.71 -22.24 -17.74
C GLU A 562 61.72 -23.36 -18.07
N LEU A 563 60.47 -22.95 -18.29
CA LEU A 563 59.33 -23.79 -18.62
C LEU A 563 58.75 -23.38 -19.97
N VAL A 564 58.50 -24.35 -20.83
CA VAL A 564 57.72 -24.21 -22.06
C VAL A 564 56.37 -24.86 -21.84
N LEU A 565 55.31 -24.07 -21.87
CA LEU A 565 53.94 -24.59 -21.85
C LEU A 565 53.38 -24.58 -23.27
N VAL A 566 52.64 -25.62 -23.63
CA VAL A 566 51.86 -25.72 -24.87
C VAL A 566 50.44 -26.09 -24.50
N ASP A 567 49.47 -25.26 -24.87
CA ASP A 567 48.06 -25.56 -24.61
C ASP A 567 47.45 -26.51 -25.64
N HIS A 568 46.19 -26.90 -25.41
CA HIS A 568 45.42 -27.76 -26.31
C HIS A 568 45.18 -27.15 -27.72
N ARG A 569 45.46 -25.85 -27.93
CA ARG A 569 45.34 -25.17 -29.22
C ARG A 569 46.67 -25.18 -30.00
N GLY A 570 47.73 -25.73 -29.42
CA GLY A 570 49.08 -25.72 -29.99
C GLY A 570 49.78 -24.38 -29.86
N VAL A 571 49.32 -23.48 -28.97
CA VAL A 571 49.99 -22.22 -28.67
C VAL A 571 51.00 -22.43 -27.55
N TYR A 572 52.23 -21.96 -27.75
CA TYR A 572 53.30 -22.12 -26.77
C TYR A 572 53.76 -20.79 -26.17
N GLN A 573 54.24 -20.85 -24.92
CA GLN A 573 54.90 -19.75 -24.24
C GLN A 573 56.07 -20.27 -23.39
N ILE A 574 57.13 -19.47 -23.29
CA ILE A 574 58.36 -19.78 -22.55
C ILE A 574 58.52 -18.76 -21.42
N GLY A 575 58.82 -19.22 -20.21
CA GLY A 575 59.09 -18.32 -19.08
C GLY A 575 59.73 -19.02 -17.88
N ALA A 576 60.15 -18.24 -16.89
CA ALA A 576 60.80 -18.72 -15.68
C ALA A 576 60.36 -17.95 -14.42
N GLY A 577 60.52 -18.61 -13.26
CA GLY A 577 60.35 -18.02 -11.94
C GLY A 577 58.95 -17.40 -11.73
N PRO A 578 58.84 -16.10 -11.39
CA PRO A 578 57.58 -15.47 -11.00
C PRO A 578 56.55 -15.37 -12.13
N GLN A 579 56.94 -15.68 -13.38
CA GLN A 579 56.04 -15.71 -14.54
C GLN A 579 55.15 -16.96 -14.54
N ILE A 580 55.54 -18.00 -13.79
CA ILE A 580 54.81 -19.26 -13.73
C ILE A 580 53.76 -19.14 -12.63
N HIS A 581 52.50 -19.33 -12.99
CA HIS A 581 51.39 -19.38 -12.04
C HIS A 581 50.93 -20.82 -11.84
N ARG A 582 50.88 -21.26 -10.59
CA ARG A 582 50.56 -22.64 -10.20
C ARG A 582 49.24 -22.72 -9.43
N HIS A 583 48.33 -23.54 -9.94
CA HIS A 583 47.16 -24.04 -9.22
C HIS A 583 47.36 -25.51 -8.83
N ARG A 584 46.46 -26.06 -8.01
CA ARG A 584 46.48 -27.48 -7.61
C ARG A 584 46.43 -28.45 -8.81
N TYR A 585 45.78 -28.03 -9.90
CA TYR A 585 45.51 -28.88 -11.08
C TYR A 585 45.96 -28.26 -12.41
N PHE A 586 46.51 -27.04 -12.39
CA PHE A 586 46.85 -26.31 -13.60
C PHE A 586 48.15 -25.55 -13.43
N LEU A 587 48.89 -25.41 -14.52
CA LEU A 587 49.96 -24.44 -14.69
C LEU A 587 49.54 -23.41 -15.73
N LEU A 588 49.87 -22.17 -15.48
CA LEU A 588 49.58 -21.04 -16.35
C LEU A 588 50.83 -20.21 -16.55
N LEU A 589 51.12 -19.87 -17.81
CA LEU A 589 52.19 -18.97 -18.19
C LEU A 589 51.61 -18.00 -19.23
N ASP A 590 51.44 -16.74 -18.83
CA ASP A 590 50.60 -15.76 -19.52
C ASP A 590 49.18 -16.31 -19.83
N GLU A 591 48.82 -16.54 -21.09
CA GLU A 591 47.52 -17.14 -21.48
C GLU A 591 47.60 -18.64 -21.80
N VAL A 592 48.75 -19.28 -21.67
CA VAL A 592 48.92 -20.70 -21.97
C VAL A 592 48.64 -21.52 -20.72
N LEU A 593 47.45 -22.10 -20.66
CA LEU A 593 46.95 -22.90 -19.55
C LEU A 593 47.08 -24.39 -19.86
N VAL A 594 47.76 -25.14 -18.99
CA VAL A 594 47.94 -26.59 -19.09
C VAL A 594 47.38 -27.28 -17.86
N TYR A 595 46.52 -28.27 -18.06
CA TYR A 595 46.02 -29.14 -16.99
C TYR A 595 47.11 -30.14 -16.60
N THR A 596 47.43 -30.22 -15.31
CA THR A 596 48.51 -31.08 -14.79
C THR A 596 48.00 -32.33 -14.08
N GLY A 597 46.68 -32.44 -13.91
CA GLY A 597 46.06 -33.58 -13.23
C GLY A 597 45.92 -33.40 -11.72
N SER A 598 45.16 -34.29 -11.09
CA SER A 598 45.05 -34.39 -9.63
C SER A 598 46.06 -35.40 -9.08
N ARG A 599 46.23 -35.46 -7.75
CA ARG A 599 47.07 -36.49 -7.12
C ARG A 599 46.61 -37.91 -7.46
N TRP A 600 45.30 -38.10 -7.68
CA TRP A 600 44.70 -39.39 -8.01
C TRP A 600 44.69 -39.67 -9.51
N LEU A 601 44.78 -38.61 -10.31
CA LEU A 601 44.63 -38.64 -11.77
C LEU A 601 45.67 -37.71 -12.41
N PRO A 602 46.98 -38.03 -12.32
CA PRO A 602 48.04 -37.17 -12.87
C PRO A 602 48.01 -37.20 -14.40
N GLU A 603 48.18 -36.03 -15.01
CA GLU A 603 48.18 -35.89 -16.47
C GLU A 603 49.56 -36.22 -17.09
N PHE A 604 50.63 -36.08 -16.30
CA PHE A 604 52.02 -36.32 -16.67
C PHE A 604 52.66 -37.41 -15.80
N GLU A 605 53.76 -38.00 -16.26
CA GLU A 605 54.47 -39.04 -15.53
C GLU A 605 55.02 -38.53 -14.18
N THR A 606 54.66 -39.22 -13.10
CA THR A 606 54.92 -38.74 -11.74
C THR A 606 56.40 -38.78 -11.34
N ALA A 607 57.19 -39.65 -11.98
CA ALA A 607 58.63 -39.75 -11.72
C ALA A 607 59.38 -38.53 -12.31
N GLU A 608 59.17 -38.26 -13.60
CA GLU A 608 59.72 -37.08 -14.28
C GLU A 608 59.25 -35.77 -13.63
N TRP A 609 57.97 -35.69 -13.26
CA TRP A 609 57.41 -34.52 -12.58
C TRP A 609 58.16 -34.21 -11.27
N ARG A 610 58.49 -35.22 -10.46
CA ARG A 610 59.21 -35.03 -9.20
C ARG A 610 60.68 -34.67 -9.41
N GLN A 611 61.29 -35.13 -10.49
CA GLN A 611 62.70 -34.86 -10.81
C GLN A 611 62.89 -33.44 -11.34
N PHE A 612 62.08 -33.00 -12.31
CA PHE A 612 62.34 -31.78 -13.08
C PHE A 612 61.55 -30.55 -12.61
N MET A 613 60.40 -30.72 -11.95
CA MET A 613 59.54 -29.59 -11.60
C MET A 613 59.84 -28.83 -10.31
N PRO A 614 60.40 -29.43 -9.24
CA PRO A 614 60.71 -28.68 -8.02
C PRO A 614 61.58 -27.42 -8.22
N PRO A 615 62.70 -27.44 -8.99
CA PRO A 615 63.54 -26.26 -9.15
C PRO A 615 62.87 -25.16 -9.98
N VAL A 616 62.07 -25.53 -10.98
CA VAL A 616 61.36 -24.59 -11.86
C VAL A 616 60.17 -23.94 -11.14
N LEU A 617 59.48 -24.70 -10.29
CA LEU A 617 58.29 -24.22 -9.56
C LEU A 617 58.61 -23.56 -8.22
N ALA A 618 59.89 -23.50 -7.80
CA ALA A 618 60.29 -22.93 -6.51
C ALA A 618 59.85 -21.46 -6.34
N ASN A 619 59.88 -20.69 -7.43
CA ASN A 619 59.49 -19.27 -7.47
C ASN A 619 58.14 -19.03 -8.16
N ALA A 620 57.35 -20.08 -8.40
CA ALA A 620 56.06 -19.95 -9.06
C ALA A 620 55.03 -19.27 -8.14
N GLN A 621 54.24 -18.35 -8.69
CA GLN A 621 53.18 -17.67 -7.95
C GLN A 621 51.94 -18.55 -7.84
N ARG A 622 51.19 -18.43 -6.75
CA ARG A 622 49.91 -19.16 -6.60
C ARG A 622 48.85 -18.56 -7.53
N LEU A 623 48.20 -19.41 -8.31
CA LEU A 623 47.06 -19.03 -9.15
C LEU A 623 45.76 -19.09 -8.33
N ASP A 624 45.04 -17.97 -8.29
CA ASP A 624 43.74 -17.86 -7.64
C ASP A 624 42.63 -18.58 -8.47
N SER A 625 41.69 -19.21 -7.77
CA SER A 625 40.58 -19.97 -8.36
C SER A 625 39.69 -19.10 -9.24
N GLY A 626 39.47 -17.83 -8.88
CA GLY A 626 38.69 -16.88 -9.67
C GLY A 626 39.36 -16.57 -11.02
N ARG A 627 40.69 -16.42 -11.03
CA ARG A 627 41.46 -16.22 -12.28
C ARG A 627 41.45 -17.46 -13.16
N LEU A 628 41.61 -18.64 -12.55
CA LEU A 628 41.52 -19.91 -13.26
C LEU A 628 40.17 -20.07 -13.97
N LEU A 629 39.06 -19.76 -13.30
CA LEU A 629 37.72 -19.84 -13.89
C LEU A 629 37.56 -18.90 -15.09
N VAL A 630 38.05 -17.68 -14.99
CA VAL A 630 38.06 -16.73 -16.13
C VAL A 630 38.85 -17.29 -17.31
N MET A 631 40.04 -17.85 -17.08
CA MET A 631 40.89 -18.41 -18.14
C MET A 631 40.26 -19.65 -18.77
N LEU A 632 39.61 -20.51 -17.99
CA LEU A 632 38.87 -21.67 -18.49
C LEU A 632 37.69 -21.23 -19.39
N CYS A 633 36.96 -20.18 -18.99
CA CYS A 633 35.88 -19.60 -19.80
C CYS A 633 36.41 -19.01 -21.12
N GLU A 634 37.47 -18.21 -21.07
CA GLU A 634 37.99 -17.50 -22.24
C GLU A 634 38.60 -18.45 -23.28
N HIS A 635 39.30 -19.48 -22.82
CA HIS A 635 39.91 -20.47 -23.71
C HIS A 635 38.98 -21.61 -24.10
N ARG A 636 37.69 -21.54 -23.72
CA ARG A 636 36.67 -22.58 -23.95
C ARG A 636 37.19 -23.97 -23.59
N HIS A 637 37.88 -24.04 -22.44
CA HIS A 637 38.54 -25.27 -22.03
C HIS A 637 37.49 -26.40 -21.93
N PRO A 638 37.76 -27.62 -22.43
CA PRO A 638 36.78 -28.70 -22.49
C PRO A 638 36.20 -29.14 -21.12
N LEU A 639 36.79 -28.68 -20.02
CA LEU A 639 36.33 -28.95 -18.65
C LEU A 639 35.25 -27.96 -18.16
N LEU A 640 35.03 -26.85 -18.87
CA LEU A 640 34.04 -25.82 -18.52
C LEU A 640 32.57 -26.30 -18.59
N PRO A 641 32.10 -26.98 -19.65
CA PRO A 641 30.69 -27.41 -19.75
C PRO A 641 30.29 -28.39 -18.65
N LEU A 642 31.23 -29.22 -18.16
CA LEU A 642 30.99 -30.14 -17.05
C LEU A 642 30.70 -29.41 -15.73
N ALA A 643 31.36 -28.29 -15.46
CA ALA A 643 31.13 -27.48 -14.26
C ALA A 643 29.88 -26.59 -14.38
N ALA A 644 29.59 -26.07 -15.59
CA ALA A 644 28.40 -25.26 -15.85
C ALA A 644 27.09 -26.07 -15.73
N GLY A 645 27.09 -27.33 -16.20
CA GLY A 645 25.94 -28.23 -16.09
C GLY A 645 25.51 -28.51 -14.65
N SER A 646 26.47 -28.71 -13.73
CA SER A 646 26.16 -28.93 -12.31
C SER A 646 25.59 -27.69 -11.61
N LEU A 647 26.02 -26.48 -12.00
CA LEU A 647 25.54 -25.24 -11.41
C LEU A 647 24.12 -24.91 -11.89
N ALA A 648 23.83 -25.13 -13.18
CA ALA A 648 22.50 -24.92 -13.75
C ALA A 648 21.44 -25.81 -13.08
N LEU A 649 21.79 -27.07 -12.80
CA LEU A 649 20.94 -28.05 -12.11
C LEU A 649 20.64 -27.63 -10.65
N ALA A 650 21.64 -27.07 -9.95
CA ALA A 650 21.45 -26.56 -8.59
C ALA A 650 20.55 -25.31 -8.55
N VAL A 651 20.70 -24.39 -9.51
CA VAL A 651 19.86 -23.17 -9.58
C VAL A 651 18.42 -23.50 -9.95
N THR A 652 18.18 -24.47 -10.84
CA THR A 652 16.82 -24.93 -11.15
C THR A 652 16.16 -25.61 -9.96
N ALA A 653 16.90 -26.39 -9.16
CA ALA A 653 16.37 -26.99 -7.93
C ALA A 653 15.95 -25.94 -6.89
N VAL A 654 16.73 -24.86 -6.73
CA VAL A 654 16.37 -23.77 -5.80
C VAL A 654 15.16 -22.98 -6.28
N ALA A 655 15.06 -22.69 -7.59
CA ALA A 655 13.92 -21.95 -8.14
C ALA A 655 12.59 -22.72 -7.98
N PHE A 656 12.62 -24.05 -7.99
CA PHE A 656 11.43 -24.89 -7.80
C PHE A 656 10.95 -24.96 -6.34
N VAL A 657 11.79 -24.59 -5.37
CA VAL A 657 11.46 -24.59 -3.93
C VAL A 657 10.80 -23.26 -3.50
N PHE A 658 11.01 -22.18 -4.26
CA PHE A 658 10.52 -20.84 -3.95
C PHE A 658 9.35 -20.35 -4.83
N ALA A 659 8.93 -21.15 -5.82
CA ALA A 659 7.71 -20.95 -6.58
C ALA A 659 6.56 -21.71 -5.91
#